data_AF-A0A9P0Z358-F1
#
_entry.id   AF-A0A9P0Z358-F1
#
_cell.length_a   1.000
_cell.length_b   1.000
_cell.length_c   1.000
_cell.angle_alpha   90.00
_cell.angle_beta   90.00
_cell.angle_gamma   90.00
#
_symmetry.space_group_name_H-M   'P 1'
#
loop_
_entity.id
_entity.type
_entity.pdbx_description
1 polymer ?
#
loop_
_entity_poly.entity_id
_entity_poly.type
_entity_poly.pdbx_seq_one_letter_code
_entity_poly.pdbx_strand_id
1 'polypeptide(L)'
;MAESSEGNHEISSLPDESYRYERPYLESIYDSFLCPLTKQVMREPVTTENGQTFEREAIEKWFKECKASGRNPVCPITHRELKSTELNPSIALSKTIKEWNARNEAAQLDRARRTLSMGNASETDILRVLQDLVNLCQKSRSNTQAIRNADLIPMIIEMLRSSNRGVPLKALETLRATVEHDDANKDILAEGDTVRTVVKFLHHKKSKEREEAVSLLFELSKSQSLSEKIGSINGAILILVGMASSSSENVVTVERAEKTLVNLEKCESNVRQLAENGRLWPLLTLLLEGSNETKLSMAAFLGDLVLNNDVKVLVAKSVGPSLINMMREHGSMEAREVALKALNQISSYEVSSKLLISAGILSPLVRDLFAIGANALPMRLKQVSATILANIVNSGYDFDSKQQHHQSLVSEGIIHNFLQLISNTGPAIESKLLQVLVGLTSSSTTVTRVVSAIRSSGAAISLVQFIEAPQKDLRVASIKLLQNLSPHMGEELAGCLSGTSGQLGSLIKVISENTFGITEEQAAAVCLLADLPERDIGLTRQMLDEKFFQLVISRVDGIRHGERSGGRFVTPFLEGLVKVLSRITFVLSNEPDALAVCRDYNVASLLIELLKTNGLDNVQMVSAMALENLSQESKNLTKLPELPKPGFCISILPCLGSPHVITGLCKVHRGTCSLKETFCLLEGQGVEKLVALLDHTNEKVVEASLAALSTLLDDGVDIEQGVQVLCDAEGIRPILDVLLEKRTENLRRRAVWAVERLLRTDDIAYEVSGDPNLSTALVDAFQNADYPTKQIAERALRHVDKIPNFSGVFPNMA
;
A
#
# COMPACT_ATOMS: atom_id res chain seq x y z
N MET A 1 69.63 -40.47 -55.95
CA MET A 1 70.31 -39.17 -55.79
C MET A 1 70.45 -38.99 -54.29
N ALA A 2 71.55 -39.41 -53.66
CA ALA A 2 72.97 -39.05 -53.88
C ALA A 2 73.29 -37.65 -53.33
N GLU A 3 74.19 -37.45 -52.36
CA GLU A 3 75.04 -38.39 -51.57
C GLU A 3 75.01 -37.96 -50.06
N SER A 4 75.92 -38.19 -49.10
CA SER A 4 77.36 -38.57 -49.05
C SER A 4 77.78 -39.25 -47.72
N SER A 5 79.05 -39.68 -47.67
CA SER A 5 79.97 -39.81 -46.51
C SER A 5 79.92 -38.66 -45.46
N GLU A 6 80.51 -38.74 -44.26
CA GLU A 6 81.40 -39.71 -43.54
C GLU A 6 81.21 -39.49 -42.01
N GLY A 7 81.64 -40.27 -41.01
CA GLY A 7 82.63 -41.36 -40.84
C GLY A 7 82.70 -41.76 -39.34
N ASN A 8 83.54 -42.74 -38.95
CA ASN A 8 83.55 -43.33 -37.60
C ASN A 8 84.32 -42.53 -36.52
N HIS A 9 83.99 -42.75 -35.24
CA HIS A 9 84.97 -43.24 -34.23
C HIS A 9 84.31 -43.63 -32.89
N GLU A 10 84.66 -44.81 -32.35
CA GLU A 10 84.42 -45.17 -30.94
C GLU A 10 85.56 -44.64 -30.06
N ILE A 11 85.25 -44.00 -28.93
CA ILE A 11 86.11 -43.95 -27.74
C ILE A 11 85.22 -44.10 -26.50
N SER A 12 85.61 -44.97 -25.58
CA SER A 12 84.90 -45.23 -24.31
C SER A 12 85.21 -44.17 -23.24
N SER A 13 84.17 -43.61 -22.62
CA SER A 13 84.32 -42.79 -21.38
C SER A 13 83.19 -43.03 -20.38
N LEU A 14 83.47 -43.88 -19.39
CA LEU A 14 82.99 -43.65 -18.02
C LEU A 14 83.82 -42.50 -17.39
N PRO A 15 83.39 -41.85 -16.28
CA PRO A 15 82.24 -42.16 -15.42
C PRO A 15 81.29 -40.95 -15.17
N ASP A 16 80.18 -41.20 -14.47
CA ASP A 16 80.05 -40.73 -13.07
C ASP A 16 79.03 -41.60 -12.30
N GLU A 17 79.32 -41.94 -11.05
CA GLU A 17 78.40 -42.64 -10.13
C GLU A 17 77.85 -41.67 -9.08
N SER A 18 76.89 -40.83 -9.48
CA SER A 18 76.15 -39.99 -8.55
C SER A 18 74.67 -39.86 -8.91
N TYR A 19 73.83 -39.58 -7.92
CA TYR A 19 72.39 -39.29 -8.05
C TYR A 19 71.51 -40.37 -8.73
N ARG A 20 71.47 -41.57 -8.13
CA ARG A 20 70.23 -42.36 -8.20
C ARG A 20 69.08 -41.51 -7.66
N TYR A 21 68.06 -41.26 -8.49
CA TYR A 21 66.80 -40.65 -8.04
C TYR A 21 66.10 -41.60 -7.06
N GLU A 22 66.31 -41.39 -5.76
CA GLU A 22 65.52 -42.06 -4.73
C GLU A 22 64.06 -41.63 -4.89
N ARG A 23 63.18 -42.62 -5.10
CA ARG A 23 61.73 -42.40 -4.97
C ARG A 23 61.47 -42.11 -3.49
N PRO A 24 60.72 -41.05 -3.12
CA PRO A 24 60.31 -40.84 -1.74
C PRO A 24 59.40 -42.01 -1.32
N TYR A 25 60.00 -42.99 -0.65
CA TYR A 25 59.29 -44.14 -0.13
C TYR A 25 58.67 -43.73 1.20
N LEU A 26 57.36 -43.96 1.34
CA LEU A 26 56.69 -43.82 2.64
C LEU A 26 57.27 -44.89 3.57
N GLU A 27 58.11 -44.47 4.52
CA GLU A 27 58.72 -45.37 5.48
C GLU A 27 57.63 -46.09 6.26
N SER A 28 57.67 -47.42 6.21
CA SER A 28 56.78 -48.30 6.96
C SER A 28 56.79 -47.95 8.44
N ILE A 29 55.64 -48.12 9.09
CA ILE A 29 55.55 -48.02 10.54
C ILE A 29 56.42 -49.13 11.14
N TYR A 30 57.39 -48.78 11.97
CA TYR A 30 58.20 -49.73 12.72
C TYR A 30 57.42 -50.17 13.96
N ASP A 31 57.39 -51.47 14.27
CA ASP A 31 56.62 -52.01 15.43
C ASP A 31 57.05 -51.37 16.77
N SER A 32 58.33 -50.98 16.88
CA SER A 32 58.88 -50.27 18.04
C SER A 32 58.29 -48.87 18.28
N PHE A 33 57.56 -48.31 17.31
CA PHE A 33 56.88 -47.02 17.43
C PHE A 33 55.42 -47.19 17.90
N LEU A 34 54.86 -48.40 17.84
CA LEU A 34 53.49 -48.68 18.22
C LEU A 34 53.35 -48.89 19.73
N CYS A 35 52.44 -48.15 20.36
CA CYS A 35 52.05 -48.36 21.74
C CYS A 35 51.44 -49.76 21.90
N PRO A 36 51.98 -50.65 22.75
CA PRO A 36 51.46 -52.01 22.89
C PRO A 36 50.02 -52.07 23.45
N LEU A 37 49.55 -51.02 24.11
CA LEU A 37 48.16 -50.86 24.57
C LEU A 37 47.21 -50.39 23.46
N THR A 38 47.48 -49.23 22.83
CA THR A 38 46.54 -48.60 21.88
C THR A 38 46.69 -49.09 20.44
N LYS A 39 47.79 -49.77 20.12
CA LYS A 39 48.21 -50.16 18.75
C LYS A 39 48.35 -48.97 17.78
N GLN A 40 48.59 -47.78 18.32
CA GLN A 40 48.84 -46.55 17.55
C GLN A 40 50.28 -46.06 17.78
N VAL A 41 50.80 -45.24 16.86
CA VAL A 41 52.14 -44.64 16.98
C VAL A 41 52.20 -43.71 18.20
N MET A 42 53.21 -43.91 19.06
CA MET A 42 53.38 -43.15 20.30
C MET A 42 53.76 -41.68 20.06
N ARG A 43 52.97 -40.77 20.62
CA ARG A 43 53.23 -39.32 20.68
C ARG A 43 54.13 -39.00 21.88
N GLU A 44 53.76 -39.50 23.07
CA GLU A 44 54.57 -39.43 24.29
C GLU A 44 54.96 -40.84 24.76
N PRO A 45 55.96 -41.48 24.12
CA PRO A 45 56.48 -42.75 24.58
C PRO A 45 57.11 -42.62 25.97
N VAL A 46 56.54 -43.30 26.96
CA VAL A 46 57.04 -43.40 28.34
C VAL A 46 57.33 -44.85 28.69
N THR A 47 58.41 -45.08 29.43
CA THR A 47 58.91 -46.41 29.79
C THR A 47 58.65 -46.71 31.26
N THR A 48 58.03 -47.86 31.53
CA THR A 48 57.81 -48.41 32.88
C THR A 48 59.10 -49.03 33.45
N GLU A 49 59.16 -49.24 34.77
CA GLU A 49 60.35 -49.78 35.47
C GLU A 49 60.93 -51.08 34.90
N ASN A 50 60.12 -51.87 34.18
CA ASN A 50 60.51 -53.12 33.54
C ASN A 50 60.93 -52.97 32.05
N GLY A 51 61.23 -51.74 31.60
CA GLY A 51 61.78 -51.46 30.28
C GLY A 51 60.77 -51.52 29.12
N GLN A 52 59.47 -51.64 29.38
CA GLN A 52 58.43 -51.60 28.35
C GLN A 52 57.95 -50.17 28.11
N THR A 53 57.80 -49.77 26.85
CA THR A 53 57.39 -48.40 26.46
C THR A 53 55.95 -48.37 25.96
N PHE A 54 55.20 -47.36 26.37
CA PHE A 54 53.79 -47.15 26.07
C PHE A 54 53.50 -45.68 25.75
N GLU A 55 52.35 -45.39 25.15
CA GLU A 55 51.76 -44.04 25.15
C GLU A 55 51.38 -43.64 26.58
N ARG A 56 51.75 -42.43 27.00
CA ARG A 56 51.54 -41.91 28.37
C ARG A 56 50.09 -42.06 28.82
N GLU A 57 49.17 -41.48 28.06
CA GLU A 57 47.75 -41.43 28.40
C GLU A 57 47.16 -42.83 28.62
N ALA A 58 47.61 -43.81 27.82
CA ALA A 58 47.14 -45.19 27.85
C ALA A 58 47.65 -45.95 29.09
N ILE A 59 48.94 -45.86 29.41
CA ILE A 59 49.50 -46.55 30.57
C ILE A 59 49.06 -45.90 31.89
N GLU A 60 48.91 -44.58 31.93
CA GLU A 60 48.31 -43.89 33.08
C GLU A 60 46.84 -44.28 33.29
N LYS A 61 46.06 -44.42 32.22
CA LYS A 61 44.67 -44.90 32.30
C LYS A 61 44.60 -46.34 32.82
N TRP A 62 45.47 -47.21 32.32
CA TRP A 62 45.61 -48.59 32.80
C TRP A 62 45.95 -48.67 34.31
N PHE A 63 46.88 -47.84 34.80
CA PHE A 63 47.20 -47.79 36.23
C PHE A 63 46.03 -47.27 37.07
N LYS A 64 45.27 -46.28 36.57
CA LYS A 64 44.04 -45.78 37.22
C LYS A 64 42.97 -46.89 37.29
N GLU A 65 42.81 -47.70 36.24
CA GLU A 65 41.88 -48.84 36.19
C GLU A 65 42.29 -50.00 37.11
N CYS A 66 43.58 -50.35 37.19
CA CYS A 66 44.09 -51.33 38.16
C CYS A 66 43.77 -50.91 39.60
N LYS A 67 44.10 -49.65 39.93
CA LYS A 67 43.88 -49.07 41.27
C LYS A 67 42.40 -48.98 41.64
N ALA A 68 41.54 -48.59 40.71
CA ALA A 68 40.08 -48.59 40.90
C ALA A 68 39.51 -50.01 41.11
N SER A 69 40.14 -51.02 40.51
CA SER A 69 39.76 -52.44 40.66
C SER A 69 40.32 -53.09 41.94
N GLY A 70 40.98 -52.33 42.82
CA GLY A 70 41.63 -52.87 44.03
C GLY A 70 42.84 -53.78 43.76
N ARG A 71 43.45 -53.67 42.57
CA ARG A 71 44.59 -54.51 42.13
C ARG A 71 45.87 -53.69 42.08
N ASN A 72 46.99 -54.31 42.45
CA ASN A 72 48.30 -53.70 42.29
C ASN A 72 48.61 -53.50 40.78
N PRO A 73 49.33 -52.44 40.40
CA PRO A 73 49.62 -52.16 38.99
C PRO A 73 50.45 -53.28 38.36
N VAL A 74 49.94 -53.89 37.29
CA VAL A 74 50.68 -54.89 36.51
C VAL A 74 51.05 -54.32 35.15
N CYS A 75 52.15 -54.78 34.57
CA CYS A 75 52.51 -54.48 33.19
C CYS A 75 51.47 -55.10 32.23
N PRO A 76 50.90 -54.33 31.28
CA PRO A 76 49.92 -54.86 30.31
C PRO A 76 50.43 -56.02 29.45
N ILE A 77 51.73 -56.10 29.19
CA ILE A 77 52.36 -57.04 28.25
C ILE A 77 52.92 -58.25 28.99
N THR A 78 53.68 -58.02 30.07
CA THR A 78 54.41 -59.09 30.77
C THR A 78 53.62 -59.68 31.94
N HIS A 79 52.48 -59.08 32.28
CA HIS A 79 51.61 -59.41 33.42
C HIS A 79 52.30 -59.49 34.79
N ARG A 80 53.53 -58.96 34.90
CA ARG A 80 54.27 -58.81 36.15
C ARG A 80 53.82 -57.56 36.88
N GLU A 81 53.72 -57.68 38.20
CA GLU A 81 53.51 -56.56 39.12
C GLU A 81 54.64 -55.54 39.04
N LEU A 82 54.30 -54.26 39.12
CA LEU A 82 55.20 -53.12 39.08
C LEU A 82 55.32 -52.51 40.48
N LYS A 83 56.55 -52.21 40.91
CA LYS A 83 56.84 -51.63 42.23
C LYS A 83 56.52 -50.14 42.29
N SER A 84 56.70 -49.43 41.18
CA SER A 84 56.35 -48.01 41.00
C SER A 84 55.41 -47.81 39.80
N THR A 85 54.61 -46.75 39.86
CA THR A 85 53.82 -46.22 38.73
C THR A 85 54.47 -44.99 38.09
N GLU A 86 55.73 -44.67 38.43
CA GLU A 86 56.50 -43.62 37.79
C GLU A 86 56.84 -43.98 36.34
N LEU A 87 56.80 -42.98 35.46
CA LEU A 87 56.86 -43.14 34.01
C LEU A 87 57.99 -42.29 33.43
N ASN A 88 59.05 -42.93 32.96
CA ASN A 88 60.24 -42.25 32.45
C ASN A 88 60.05 -41.86 30.96
N PRO A 89 60.12 -40.58 30.56
CA PRO A 89 59.96 -40.18 29.17
C PRO A 89 61.07 -40.73 28.26
N SER A 90 60.70 -41.46 27.20
CA SER A 90 61.64 -41.98 26.21
C SER A 90 61.97 -40.91 25.17
N ILE A 91 62.78 -39.92 25.58
CA ILE A 91 63.12 -38.74 24.78
C ILE A 91 63.71 -39.14 23.43
N ALA A 92 64.60 -40.13 23.40
CA ALA A 92 65.21 -40.65 22.17
C ALA A 92 64.15 -41.20 21.21
N LEU A 93 63.25 -42.07 21.69
CA LEU A 93 62.19 -42.64 20.85
C LEU A 93 61.20 -41.58 20.37
N SER A 94 60.83 -40.61 21.23
CA SER A 94 59.99 -39.47 20.83
C SER A 94 60.64 -38.64 19.72
N LYS A 95 61.96 -38.42 19.78
CA LYS A 95 62.71 -37.71 18.72
C LYS A 95 62.73 -38.51 17.42
N THR A 96 63.06 -39.81 17.46
CA THR A 96 63.06 -40.68 16.27
C THR A 96 61.67 -40.78 15.62
N ILE A 97 60.59 -40.89 16.42
CA ILE A 97 59.22 -40.90 15.91
C ILE A 97 58.87 -39.55 15.26
N LYS A 98 59.29 -38.42 15.83
CA LYS A 98 59.07 -37.08 15.23
C LYS A 98 59.84 -36.91 13.91
N GLU A 99 61.08 -37.39 13.84
CA GLU A 99 61.91 -37.36 12.62
C GLU A 99 61.40 -38.31 11.52
N TRP A 100 60.82 -39.46 11.89
CA TRP A 100 60.10 -40.33 10.97
C TRP A 100 58.79 -39.72 10.45
N ASN A 101 57.99 -39.11 11.34
CA ASN A 101 56.78 -38.39 10.92
C ASN A 101 57.14 -37.27 9.94
N ALA A 102 58.09 -36.39 10.28
CA ALA A 102 58.48 -35.28 9.41
C ALA A 102 58.97 -35.74 8.02
N ARG A 103 59.75 -36.83 7.94
CA ARG A 103 60.18 -37.42 6.66
C ARG A 103 59.01 -37.99 5.85
N ASN A 104 58.07 -38.69 6.50
CA ASN A 104 56.87 -39.21 5.85
C ASN A 104 55.89 -38.11 5.40
N GLU A 105 55.77 -37.02 6.15
CA GLU A 105 54.95 -35.87 5.77
C GLU A 105 55.59 -35.12 4.59
N ALA A 106 56.91 -34.92 4.58
CA ALA A 106 57.63 -34.38 3.42
C ALA A 106 57.49 -35.27 2.17
N ALA A 107 57.58 -36.61 2.33
CA ALA A 107 57.36 -37.55 1.24
C ALA A 107 55.92 -37.52 0.71
N GLN A 108 54.91 -37.29 1.58
CA GLN A 108 53.52 -37.08 1.17
C GLN A 108 53.34 -35.78 0.38
N LEU A 109 54.00 -34.68 0.78
CA LEU A 109 53.94 -33.39 0.07
C LEU A 109 54.60 -33.45 -1.31
N ASP A 110 55.78 -34.05 -1.45
CA ASP A 110 56.43 -34.20 -2.77
C ASP A 110 55.65 -35.19 -3.67
N ARG A 111 55.13 -36.29 -3.11
CA ARG A 111 54.20 -37.18 -3.82
C ARG A 111 52.96 -36.43 -4.31
N ALA A 112 52.39 -35.54 -3.49
CA ALA A 112 51.26 -34.70 -3.88
C ALA A 112 51.64 -33.76 -5.03
N ARG A 113 52.78 -33.06 -4.93
CA ARG A 113 53.28 -32.14 -5.95
C ARG A 113 53.49 -32.82 -7.30
N ARG A 114 54.14 -33.99 -7.30
CA ARG A 114 54.32 -34.82 -8.50
C ARG A 114 52.98 -35.25 -9.09
N THR A 115 52.03 -35.70 -8.27
CA THR A 115 50.73 -36.21 -8.75
C THR A 115 49.86 -35.11 -9.34
N LEU A 116 49.77 -33.94 -8.69
CA LEU A 116 48.95 -32.81 -9.17
C LEU A 116 49.58 -32.10 -10.38
N SER A 117 50.92 -32.08 -10.48
CA SER A 117 51.62 -31.51 -11.64
C SER A 117 51.64 -32.42 -12.88
N MET A 118 51.29 -33.71 -12.74
CA MET A 118 51.28 -34.67 -13.85
C MET A 118 49.89 -34.72 -14.49
N GLY A 119 49.73 -34.07 -15.65
CA GLY A 119 48.46 -33.99 -16.40
C GLY A 119 47.89 -35.31 -16.96
N ASN A 120 48.39 -36.46 -16.49
CA ASN A 120 47.92 -37.81 -16.81
C ASN A 120 47.69 -38.69 -15.55
N ALA A 121 47.71 -38.11 -14.34
CA ALA A 121 47.42 -38.83 -13.11
C ALA A 121 46.00 -39.40 -13.09
N SER A 122 45.80 -40.56 -12.44
CA SER A 122 44.47 -41.16 -12.32
C SER A 122 43.58 -40.35 -11.38
N GLU A 123 42.27 -40.32 -11.64
CA GLU A 123 41.27 -39.74 -10.73
C GLU A 123 41.43 -40.27 -9.30
N THR A 124 41.62 -41.59 -9.16
CA THR A 124 41.84 -42.27 -7.88
C THR A 124 43.12 -41.84 -7.17
N ASP A 125 44.17 -41.45 -7.90
CA ASP A 125 45.39 -40.89 -7.31
C ASP A 125 45.21 -39.45 -6.87
N ILE A 126 44.54 -38.62 -7.68
CA ILE A 126 44.23 -37.22 -7.36
C ILE A 126 43.33 -37.16 -6.10
N LEU A 127 42.25 -37.93 -6.06
CA LEU A 127 41.35 -38.00 -4.89
C LEU A 127 42.07 -38.48 -3.63
N ARG A 128 42.95 -39.48 -3.75
CA ARG A 128 43.78 -39.97 -2.64
C ARG A 128 44.76 -38.91 -2.15
N VAL A 129 45.45 -38.22 -3.05
CA VAL A 129 46.40 -37.15 -2.72
C VAL A 129 45.70 -35.98 -2.03
N LEU A 130 44.55 -35.53 -2.54
CA LEU A 130 43.79 -34.45 -1.92
C LEU A 130 43.25 -34.83 -0.53
N GLN A 131 42.90 -36.10 -0.32
CA GLN A 131 42.54 -36.62 1.01
C GLN A 131 43.76 -36.73 1.95
N ASP A 132 44.92 -37.19 1.45
CA ASP A 132 46.18 -37.22 2.21
C ASP A 132 46.56 -35.80 2.68
N LEU A 133 46.32 -34.76 1.85
CA LEU A 133 46.53 -33.35 2.20
C LEU A 133 45.53 -32.84 3.25
N VAL A 134 44.24 -33.18 3.18
CA VAL A 134 43.26 -32.88 4.24
C VAL A 134 43.70 -33.49 5.57
N ASN A 135 44.16 -34.75 5.54
CA ASN A 135 44.65 -35.46 6.72
C ASN A 135 45.92 -34.79 7.29
N LEU A 136 46.77 -34.20 6.45
CA LEU A 136 47.96 -33.45 6.88
C LEU A 136 47.59 -32.15 7.59
N CYS A 137 46.68 -31.34 7.04
CA CYS A 137 46.18 -30.11 7.67
C CYS A 137 45.60 -30.38 9.07
N GLN A 138 44.84 -31.47 9.22
CA GLN A 138 44.21 -31.84 10.50
C GLN A 138 45.20 -32.25 11.60
N LYS A 139 46.45 -32.60 11.28
CA LYS A 139 47.47 -32.94 12.29
C LYS A 139 48.13 -31.71 12.91
N SER A 140 48.47 -30.70 12.12
CA SER A 140 49.21 -29.52 12.61
C SER A 140 49.07 -28.30 11.69
N ARG A 141 49.10 -27.10 12.28
CA ARG A 141 49.19 -25.84 11.51
C ARG A 141 50.50 -25.72 10.71
N SER A 142 51.58 -26.34 11.19
CA SER A 142 52.86 -26.39 10.47
C SER A 142 52.74 -27.15 9.15
N ASN A 143 51.87 -28.16 9.07
CA ASN A 143 51.62 -28.90 7.83
C ASN A 143 50.88 -28.01 6.81
N THR A 144 49.91 -27.21 7.27
CA THR A 144 49.22 -26.20 6.45
C THR A 144 50.18 -25.14 5.88
N GLN A 145 51.25 -24.80 6.62
CA GLN A 145 52.34 -23.95 6.11
C GLN A 145 53.28 -24.69 5.16
N ALA A 146 53.57 -25.97 5.41
CA ALA A 146 54.38 -26.80 4.52
C ALA A 146 53.70 -27.05 3.16
N ILE A 147 52.36 -27.12 3.12
CA ILE A 147 51.56 -27.21 1.88
C ILE A 147 51.70 -25.92 1.05
N ARG A 148 51.69 -24.74 1.69
CA ARG A 148 52.02 -23.46 1.03
C ARG A 148 53.43 -23.46 0.48
N ASN A 149 54.42 -23.79 1.32
CA ASN A 149 55.84 -23.75 0.97
C ASN A 149 56.26 -24.82 -0.08
N ALA A 150 55.34 -25.72 -0.46
CA ALA A 150 55.52 -26.71 -1.53
C ALA A 150 54.76 -26.34 -2.83
N ASP A 151 54.23 -25.12 -2.93
CA ASP A 151 53.46 -24.57 -4.05
C ASP A 151 52.19 -25.36 -4.41
N LEU A 152 51.65 -26.12 -3.46
CA LEU A 152 50.50 -27.00 -3.71
C LEU A 152 49.16 -26.25 -3.82
N ILE A 153 49.03 -25.08 -3.19
CA ILE A 153 47.76 -24.32 -3.16
C ILE A 153 47.30 -23.95 -4.58
N PRO A 154 48.14 -23.35 -5.46
CA PRO A 154 47.81 -23.17 -6.88
C PRO A 154 47.37 -24.46 -7.59
N MET A 155 48.07 -25.58 -7.37
CA MET A 155 47.75 -26.87 -8.01
C MET A 155 46.38 -27.40 -7.58
N ILE A 156 46.00 -27.22 -6.30
CA ILE A 156 44.68 -27.59 -5.79
C ILE A 156 43.60 -26.66 -6.36
N ILE A 157 43.88 -25.38 -6.57
CA ILE A 157 42.96 -24.43 -7.24
C ILE A 157 42.70 -24.85 -8.69
N GLU A 158 43.69 -25.39 -9.40
CA GLU A 158 43.48 -25.93 -10.76
C GLU A 158 42.54 -27.16 -10.76
N MET A 159 42.60 -28.01 -9.73
CA MET A 159 41.70 -29.16 -9.60
C MET A 159 40.21 -28.78 -9.52
N LEU A 160 39.88 -27.55 -9.12
CA LEU A 160 38.50 -27.02 -9.19
C LEU A 160 37.94 -26.96 -10.61
N ARG A 161 38.79 -26.98 -11.64
CA ARG A 161 38.40 -26.96 -13.06
C ARG A 161 38.21 -28.37 -13.65
N SER A 162 38.41 -29.43 -12.87
CA SER A 162 38.26 -30.81 -13.33
C SER A 162 36.82 -31.12 -13.72
N SER A 163 36.64 -31.88 -14.81
CA SER A 163 35.34 -32.33 -15.32
C SER A 163 34.72 -33.48 -14.50
N ASN A 164 35.50 -34.15 -13.66
CA ASN A 164 35.00 -35.20 -12.76
C ASN A 164 34.45 -34.58 -11.47
N ARG A 165 33.20 -34.85 -11.10
CA ARG A 165 32.53 -34.26 -9.91
C ARG A 165 33.24 -34.51 -8.57
N GLY A 166 33.91 -35.64 -8.39
CA GLY A 166 34.59 -35.96 -7.14
C GLY A 166 35.81 -35.07 -6.87
N VAL A 167 36.51 -34.63 -7.93
CA VAL A 167 37.77 -33.91 -7.81
C VAL A 167 37.57 -32.47 -7.31
N PRO A 168 36.67 -31.62 -7.86
CA PRO A 168 36.38 -30.31 -7.29
C PRO A 168 35.78 -30.38 -5.88
N LEU A 169 34.96 -31.39 -5.56
CA LEU A 169 34.48 -31.59 -4.18
C LEU A 169 35.66 -31.75 -3.22
N LYS A 170 36.55 -32.72 -3.50
CA LYS A 170 37.69 -32.99 -2.63
C LYS A 170 38.69 -31.83 -2.62
N ALA A 171 38.86 -31.12 -3.74
CA ALA A 171 39.68 -29.91 -3.81
C ALA A 171 39.11 -28.76 -2.95
N LEU A 172 37.79 -28.54 -2.94
CA LEU A 172 37.16 -27.57 -2.04
C LEU A 172 37.36 -27.96 -0.56
N GLU A 173 37.23 -29.24 -0.21
CA GLU A 173 37.53 -29.75 1.14
C GLU A 173 39.00 -29.49 1.53
N THR A 174 39.96 -29.76 0.63
CA THR A 174 41.38 -29.50 0.85
C THR A 174 41.65 -28.01 1.01
N LEU A 175 41.08 -27.16 0.14
CA LEU A 175 41.25 -25.71 0.22
C LEU A 175 40.72 -25.16 1.55
N ARG A 176 39.54 -25.60 2.02
CA ARG A 176 39.02 -25.23 3.35
C ARG A 176 40.03 -25.60 4.44
N ALA A 177 40.51 -26.84 4.45
CA ALA A 177 41.49 -27.31 5.45
C ALA A 177 42.83 -26.54 5.39
N THR A 178 43.22 -26.01 4.22
CA THR A 178 44.42 -25.17 4.09
C THR A 178 44.23 -23.72 4.54
N VAL A 179 43.00 -23.18 4.60
CA VAL A 179 42.75 -21.80 5.11
C VAL A 179 42.24 -21.75 6.54
N GLU A 180 41.88 -22.91 7.11
CA GLU A 180 41.40 -23.04 8.49
C GLU A 180 42.52 -22.68 9.48
N HIS A 181 42.45 -21.44 9.99
CA HIS A 181 43.43 -20.79 10.88
C HIS A 181 44.80 -20.41 10.28
N ASP A 182 44.94 -20.25 8.95
CA ASP A 182 46.12 -19.62 8.33
C ASP A 182 45.69 -18.51 7.36
N ASP A 183 45.91 -17.25 7.75
CA ASP A 183 45.49 -16.08 6.97
C ASP A 183 46.38 -15.82 5.74
N ALA A 184 47.66 -16.19 5.77
CA ALA A 184 48.52 -16.09 4.59
C ALA A 184 48.12 -17.08 3.48
N ASN A 185 47.54 -18.23 3.84
CA ASN A 185 46.89 -19.11 2.87
C ASN A 185 45.59 -18.52 2.31
N LYS A 186 44.83 -17.75 3.12
CA LYS A 186 43.66 -17.02 2.63
C LYS A 186 44.05 -15.96 1.61
N ASP A 187 45.14 -15.23 1.83
CA ASP A 187 45.62 -14.21 0.89
C ASP A 187 46.00 -14.82 -0.48
N ILE A 188 46.61 -16.01 -0.51
CA ILE A 188 46.84 -16.76 -1.77
C ILE A 188 45.52 -17.11 -2.46
N LEU A 189 44.48 -17.50 -1.72
CA LEU A 189 43.14 -17.71 -2.29
C LEU A 189 42.41 -16.40 -2.65
N ALA A 190 42.88 -15.25 -2.17
CA ALA A 190 42.40 -13.94 -2.58
C ALA A 190 43.00 -13.50 -3.93
N GLU A 191 44.06 -14.15 -4.44
CA GLU A 191 44.61 -13.88 -5.76
C GLU A 191 43.74 -14.43 -6.90
N GLY A 192 43.84 -13.79 -8.08
CA GLY A 192 43.19 -14.24 -9.31
C GLY A 192 41.67 -14.41 -9.23
N ASP A 193 41.16 -15.42 -9.95
CA ASP A 193 39.73 -15.74 -10.11
C ASP A 193 39.23 -16.83 -9.14
N THR A 194 40.01 -17.16 -8.11
CA THR A 194 39.76 -18.29 -7.19
C THR A 194 38.43 -18.13 -6.46
N VAL A 195 38.20 -17.00 -5.78
CA VAL A 195 36.94 -16.70 -5.06
C VAL A 195 35.73 -16.74 -6.01
N ARG A 196 35.85 -16.20 -7.23
CA ARG A 196 34.80 -16.26 -8.26
C ARG A 196 34.52 -17.70 -8.70
N THR A 197 35.54 -18.55 -8.73
CA THR A 197 35.40 -19.98 -9.04
C THR A 197 34.67 -20.72 -7.92
N VAL A 198 34.96 -20.43 -6.64
CA VAL A 198 34.20 -20.98 -5.50
C VAL A 198 32.72 -20.53 -5.54
N VAL A 199 32.44 -19.25 -5.85
CA VAL A 199 31.06 -18.74 -5.97
C VAL A 199 30.27 -19.43 -7.11
N LYS A 200 30.91 -19.90 -8.19
CA LYS A 200 30.22 -20.66 -9.25
C LYS A 200 29.58 -21.94 -8.69
N PHE A 201 30.25 -22.66 -7.78
CA PHE A 201 29.71 -23.88 -7.17
C PHE A 201 28.44 -23.63 -6.34
N LEU A 202 28.17 -22.39 -5.89
CA LEU A 202 26.91 -22.06 -5.21
C LEU A 202 25.66 -22.27 -6.09
N HIS A 203 25.80 -22.23 -7.41
CA HIS A 203 24.71 -22.48 -8.36
C HIS A 203 24.32 -23.97 -8.45
N HIS A 204 25.16 -24.89 -7.97
CA HIS A 204 24.92 -26.33 -8.07
C HIS A 204 23.90 -26.77 -6.99
N LYS A 205 22.60 -26.62 -7.31
CA LYS A 205 21.48 -27.00 -6.44
C LYS A 205 21.64 -28.42 -5.88
N LYS A 206 21.58 -28.54 -4.55
CA LYS A 206 21.62 -29.80 -3.77
C LYS A 206 22.80 -30.72 -4.11
N SER A 207 23.97 -30.12 -4.35
CA SER A 207 25.25 -30.82 -4.47
C SER A 207 26.11 -30.67 -3.20
N LYS A 208 27.01 -31.63 -2.96
CA LYS A 208 28.00 -31.53 -1.87
C LYS A 208 29.03 -30.44 -2.14
N GLU A 209 29.36 -30.26 -3.43
CA GLU A 209 30.23 -29.21 -3.94
C GLU A 209 29.77 -27.82 -3.46
N ARG A 210 28.45 -27.59 -3.35
CA ARG A 210 27.88 -26.35 -2.85
C ARG A 210 27.95 -26.21 -1.32
N GLU A 211 27.66 -27.27 -0.57
CA GLU A 211 27.79 -27.28 0.90
C GLU A 211 29.25 -26.98 1.30
N GLU A 212 30.21 -27.54 0.56
CA GLU A 212 31.63 -27.30 0.77
C GLU A 212 32.07 -25.91 0.29
N ALA A 213 31.56 -25.41 -0.85
CA ALA A 213 31.82 -24.04 -1.30
C ALA A 213 31.35 -22.97 -0.30
N VAL A 214 30.16 -23.11 0.31
CA VAL A 214 29.71 -22.25 1.41
C VAL A 214 30.64 -22.36 2.62
N SER A 215 31.15 -23.56 2.89
CA SER A 215 32.05 -23.80 4.02
C SER A 215 33.43 -23.16 3.84
N LEU A 216 33.97 -23.18 2.62
CA LEU A 216 35.19 -22.47 2.25
C LEU A 216 34.96 -20.94 2.27
N LEU A 217 33.84 -20.44 1.72
CA LEU A 217 33.50 -19.01 1.77
C LEU A 217 33.33 -18.48 3.19
N PHE A 218 32.79 -19.29 4.12
CA PHE A 218 32.76 -18.94 5.54
C PHE A 218 34.16 -18.71 6.12
N GLU A 219 35.12 -19.62 5.87
CA GLU A 219 36.50 -19.45 6.35
C GLU A 219 37.23 -18.27 5.70
N LEU A 220 37.02 -18.04 4.41
CA LEU A 220 37.57 -16.90 3.67
C LEU A 220 36.99 -15.56 4.18
N SER A 221 35.68 -15.49 4.43
CA SER A 221 34.98 -14.27 4.89
C SER A 221 35.46 -13.73 6.24
N LYS A 222 36.25 -14.51 7.00
CA LYS A 222 36.86 -14.06 8.26
C LYS A 222 37.97 -13.01 8.04
N SER A 223 38.50 -12.88 6.83
CA SER A 223 39.45 -11.81 6.45
C SER A 223 38.75 -10.67 5.74
N GLN A 224 39.09 -9.42 6.09
CA GLN A 224 38.44 -8.20 5.58
C GLN A 224 38.64 -8.00 4.06
N SER A 225 39.81 -8.37 3.52
CA SER A 225 40.10 -8.31 2.08
C SER A 225 39.22 -9.27 1.28
N LEU A 226 38.95 -10.45 1.87
CA LEU A 226 38.13 -11.49 1.27
C LEU A 226 36.64 -11.26 1.47
N SER A 227 36.18 -10.67 2.58
CA SER A 227 34.77 -10.31 2.72
C SER A 227 34.36 -9.28 1.67
N GLU A 228 35.18 -8.26 1.39
CA GLU A 228 34.93 -7.34 0.28
C GLU A 228 34.99 -8.07 -1.08
N LYS A 229 36.01 -8.90 -1.33
CA LYS A 229 36.10 -9.65 -2.60
C LYS A 229 34.92 -10.61 -2.81
N ILE A 230 34.45 -11.31 -1.78
CA ILE A 230 33.28 -12.20 -1.85
C ILE A 230 32.01 -11.41 -2.18
N GLY A 231 31.77 -10.30 -1.48
CA GLY A 231 30.60 -9.46 -1.73
C GLY A 231 30.63 -8.77 -3.10
N SER A 232 31.80 -8.42 -3.63
CA SER A 232 31.95 -7.83 -4.97
C SER A 232 31.56 -8.75 -6.14
N ILE A 233 31.29 -10.04 -5.89
CA ILE A 233 30.95 -11.01 -6.95
C ILE A 233 29.43 -11.07 -7.13
N ASN A 234 28.96 -10.54 -8.27
CA ASN A 234 27.55 -10.56 -8.69
C ASN A 234 26.87 -11.91 -8.40
N GLY A 235 25.78 -11.87 -7.62
CA GLY A 235 24.99 -13.04 -7.26
C GLY A 235 25.47 -13.83 -6.03
N ALA A 236 26.68 -13.59 -5.51
CA ALA A 236 27.18 -14.28 -4.31
C ALA A 236 26.26 -14.02 -3.10
N ILE A 237 25.97 -12.75 -2.81
CA ILE A 237 25.09 -12.34 -1.71
C ILE A 237 23.66 -12.88 -1.91
N LEU A 238 23.09 -12.76 -3.13
CA LEU A 238 21.76 -13.29 -3.46
C LEU A 238 21.61 -14.78 -3.13
N ILE A 239 22.59 -15.59 -3.54
CA ILE A 239 22.54 -17.04 -3.31
C ILE A 239 22.76 -17.36 -1.84
N LEU A 240 23.68 -16.67 -1.15
CA LEU A 240 23.89 -16.85 0.30
C LEU A 240 22.63 -16.50 1.11
N VAL A 241 21.94 -15.41 0.80
CA VAL A 241 20.65 -15.04 1.44
C VAL A 241 19.57 -16.08 1.14
N GLY A 242 19.46 -16.53 -0.12
CA GLY A 242 18.53 -17.59 -0.51
C GLY A 242 18.80 -18.94 0.17
N MET A 243 20.07 -19.25 0.46
CA MET A 243 20.46 -20.46 1.21
C MET A 243 20.22 -20.32 2.71
N ALA A 244 20.55 -19.17 3.32
CA ALA A 244 20.28 -18.88 4.72
C ALA A 244 18.76 -18.87 5.04
N SER A 245 17.93 -18.55 4.06
CA SER A 245 16.46 -18.52 4.18
C SER A 245 15.76 -19.85 3.79
N SER A 246 16.50 -20.88 3.39
CA SER A 246 15.91 -22.11 2.81
C SER A 246 15.73 -23.23 3.82
N SER A 247 14.47 -23.63 4.01
CA SER A 247 14.07 -24.80 4.81
C SER A 247 14.44 -26.16 4.19
N SER A 248 15.10 -26.18 3.03
CA SER A 248 15.45 -27.40 2.29
C SER A 248 16.95 -27.62 2.09
N GLU A 249 17.77 -26.85 2.81
CA GLU A 249 19.22 -26.98 2.92
C GLU A 249 19.64 -27.74 4.19
N ASN A 250 20.89 -28.20 4.22
CA ASN A 250 21.51 -28.75 5.43
C ASN A 250 21.68 -27.64 6.48
N VAL A 251 21.27 -27.89 7.74
CA VAL A 251 21.34 -26.93 8.86
C VAL A 251 22.73 -26.30 9.01
N VAL A 252 23.80 -27.09 8.85
CA VAL A 252 25.18 -26.58 8.94
C VAL A 252 25.52 -25.65 7.77
N THR A 253 24.90 -25.86 6.60
CA THR A 253 25.08 -25.01 5.42
C THR A 253 24.26 -23.72 5.55
N VAL A 254 23.05 -23.77 6.13
CA VAL A 254 22.26 -22.58 6.51
C VAL A 254 23.05 -21.72 7.50
N GLU A 255 23.57 -22.33 8.57
CA GLU A 255 24.36 -21.65 9.60
C GLU A 255 25.65 -21.03 9.03
N ARG A 256 26.36 -21.74 8.15
CA ARG A 256 27.57 -21.22 7.48
C ARG A 256 27.26 -20.12 6.48
N ALA A 257 26.15 -20.20 5.73
CA ALA A 257 25.72 -19.12 4.84
C ALA A 257 25.38 -17.86 5.65
N GLU A 258 24.61 -18.00 6.74
CA GLU A 258 24.28 -16.91 7.65
C GLU A 258 25.53 -16.25 8.26
N LYS A 259 26.44 -17.05 8.84
CA LYS A 259 27.70 -16.54 9.38
C LYS A 259 28.62 -15.92 8.33
N THR A 260 28.53 -16.35 7.07
CA THR A 260 29.22 -15.69 5.94
C THR A 260 28.63 -14.30 5.72
N LEU A 261 27.31 -14.16 5.62
CA LEU A 261 26.64 -12.86 5.46
C LEU A 261 26.99 -11.89 6.60
N VAL A 262 26.94 -12.34 7.86
CA VAL A 262 27.33 -11.55 9.05
C VAL A 262 28.82 -11.13 9.04
N ASN A 263 29.69 -11.88 8.34
CA ASN A 263 31.06 -11.42 8.09
C ASN A 263 31.11 -10.39 6.95
N LEU A 264 30.31 -10.52 5.88
CA LEU A 264 30.25 -9.55 4.79
C LEU A 264 29.75 -8.17 5.26
N GLU A 265 28.87 -8.14 6.27
CA GLU A 265 28.31 -6.93 6.90
C GLU A 265 29.37 -5.95 7.47
N LYS A 266 30.63 -6.40 7.62
CA LYS A 266 31.78 -5.59 8.09
C LYS A 266 32.38 -4.65 7.02
N CYS A 267 31.86 -4.66 5.79
CA CYS A 267 32.33 -3.81 4.69
C CYS A 267 31.17 -2.93 4.20
N GLU A 268 31.31 -1.60 4.24
CA GLU A 268 30.24 -0.69 3.78
C GLU A 268 29.83 -0.93 2.31
N SER A 269 30.79 -1.33 1.47
CA SER A 269 30.62 -1.74 0.08
C SER A 269 29.68 -2.96 -0.07
N ASN A 270 29.73 -3.90 0.88
CA ASN A 270 28.85 -5.08 0.90
C ASN A 270 27.47 -4.75 1.47
N VAL A 271 27.37 -3.84 2.45
CA VAL A 271 26.09 -3.48 3.11
C VAL A 271 25.06 -2.96 2.11
N ARG A 272 25.51 -2.24 1.07
CA ARG A 272 24.64 -1.82 -0.04
C ARG A 272 24.00 -3.00 -0.77
N GLN A 273 24.81 -3.95 -1.22
CA GLN A 273 24.32 -5.17 -1.90
C GLN A 273 23.49 -6.08 -0.97
N LEU A 274 23.82 -6.14 0.32
CA LEU A 274 23.01 -6.85 1.31
C LEU A 274 21.59 -6.26 1.37
N ALA A 275 21.46 -4.93 1.44
CA ALA A 275 20.16 -4.25 1.43
C ALA A 275 19.37 -4.47 0.13
N GLU A 276 20.01 -4.45 -1.05
CA GLU A 276 19.39 -4.82 -2.33
C GLU A 276 18.84 -6.24 -2.34
N ASN A 277 19.51 -7.16 -1.63
CA ASN A 277 19.10 -8.56 -1.46
C ASN A 277 18.22 -8.77 -0.20
N GLY A 278 17.57 -7.72 0.30
CA GLY A 278 16.60 -7.76 1.40
C GLY A 278 17.18 -7.77 2.82
N ARG A 279 18.51 -7.87 2.99
CA ARG A 279 19.21 -7.78 4.28
C ARG A 279 19.41 -6.32 4.68
N LEU A 280 18.32 -5.63 5.04
CA LEU A 280 18.35 -4.19 5.28
C LEU A 280 18.95 -3.77 6.63
N TRP A 281 18.90 -4.61 7.67
CA TRP A 281 19.29 -4.22 9.03
C TRP A 281 20.72 -3.63 9.15
N PRO A 282 21.77 -4.18 8.50
CA PRO A 282 23.12 -3.62 8.56
C PRO A 282 23.22 -2.16 8.06
N LEU A 283 22.45 -1.81 7.03
CA LEU A 283 22.34 -0.44 6.53
C LEU A 283 21.74 0.48 7.59
N LEU A 284 20.70 0.02 8.29
CA LEU A 284 20.02 0.78 9.33
C LEU A 284 20.91 0.99 10.56
N THR A 285 21.70 -0.03 10.95
CA THR A 285 22.73 0.10 11.99
C THR A 285 23.76 1.16 11.59
N LEU A 286 24.31 1.13 10.37
CA LEU A 286 25.26 2.15 9.92
C LEU A 286 24.64 3.57 9.85
N LEU A 287 23.34 3.70 9.56
CA LEU A 287 22.61 4.98 9.57
C LEU A 287 22.35 5.52 11.00
N LEU A 288 22.33 4.65 12.02
CA LEU A 288 22.19 5.04 13.42
C LEU A 288 23.54 5.28 14.11
N GLU A 289 24.51 4.40 13.89
CA GLU A 289 25.74 4.30 14.69
C GLU A 289 27.00 4.77 13.94
N GLY A 290 26.98 4.77 12.60
CA GLY A 290 28.14 5.11 11.77
C GLY A 290 28.63 6.56 11.87
N SER A 291 29.74 6.84 11.18
CA SER A 291 30.28 8.20 11.02
C SER A 291 29.28 9.12 10.30
N ASN A 292 29.47 10.45 10.35
CA ASN A 292 28.61 11.37 9.61
C ASN A 292 28.62 11.08 8.10
N GLU A 293 29.79 10.76 7.53
CA GLU A 293 29.93 10.39 6.12
C GLU A 293 29.24 9.06 5.79
N THR A 294 29.46 8.03 6.62
CA THR A 294 28.74 6.73 6.56
C THR A 294 27.22 6.96 6.59
N LYS A 295 26.73 7.84 7.46
CA LYS A 295 25.30 8.13 7.63
C LYS A 295 24.70 8.81 6.40
N LEU A 296 25.41 9.76 5.80
CA LEU A 296 25.03 10.40 4.53
C LEU A 296 25.02 9.37 3.39
N SER A 297 26.08 8.56 3.29
CA SER A 297 26.24 7.46 2.33
C SER A 297 25.08 6.44 2.39
N MET A 298 24.69 6.01 3.59
CA MET A 298 23.60 5.05 3.79
C MET A 298 22.21 5.69 3.61
N ALA A 299 22.01 6.95 4.01
CA ALA A 299 20.76 7.66 3.77
C ALA A 299 20.53 7.96 2.27
N ALA A 300 21.59 8.32 1.54
CA ALA A 300 21.53 8.55 0.09
C ALA A 300 21.09 7.27 -0.65
N PHE A 301 21.69 6.13 -0.29
CA PHE A 301 21.40 4.82 -0.87
C PHE A 301 20.02 4.29 -0.46
N LEU A 302 19.60 4.49 0.79
CA LEU A 302 18.22 4.23 1.25
C LEU A 302 17.17 5.01 0.43
N GLY A 303 17.54 6.19 -0.07
CA GLY A 303 16.73 6.99 -0.98
C GLY A 303 16.66 6.49 -2.43
N ASP A 304 17.51 5.53 -2.84
CA ASP A 304 17.47 4.86 -4.15
C ASP A 304 16.80 3.47 -4.08
N LEU A 305 16.76 2.83 -2.91
CA LEU A 305 16.19 1.50 -2.73
C LEU A 305 14.66 1.48 -2.96
N VAL A 306 14.19 0.50 -3.73
CA VAL A 306 12.76 0.22 -3.94
C VAL A 306 12.23 -0.61 -2.77
N LEU A 307 11.64 0.06 -1.78
CA LEU A 307 11.14 -0.57 -0.56
C LEU A 307 9.68 -1.07 -0.71
N ASN A 308 9.40 -2.28 -0.23
CA ASN A 308 8.01 -2.74 -0.02
C ASN A 308 7.38 -2.08 1.23
N ASN A 309 6.07 -2.21 1.41
CA ASN A 309 5.36 -1.48 2.46
C ASN A 309 5.74 -1.89 3.89
N ASP A 310 6.00 -3.17 4.16
CA ASP A 310 6.44 -3.64 5.48
C ASP A 310 7.84 -3.09 5.82
N VAL A 311 8.73 -3.06 4.83
CA VAL A 311 10.06 -2.46 4.94
C VAL A 311 9.98 -0.95 5.14
N LYS A 312 9.07 -0.23 4.46
CA LYS A 312 8.82 1.20 4.74
C LYS A 312 8.38 1.43 6.19
N VAL A 313 7.60 0.52 6.78
CA VAL A 313 7.17 0.62 8.19
C VAL A 313 8.35 0.37 9.13
N LEU A 314 9.17 -0.66 8.86
CA LEU A 314 10.40 -0.93 9.60
C LEU A 314 11.34 0.28 9.61
N VAL A 315 11.62 0.85 8.44
CA VAL A 315 12.53 2.01 8.27
C VAL A 315 11.97 3.27 8.93
N ALA A 316 10.67 3.56 8.77
CA ALA A 316 10.04 4.70 9.45
C ALA A 316 10.12 4.59 10.98
N LYS A 317 9.97 3.37 11.52
CA LYS A 317 10.07 3.09 12.96
C LYS A 317 11.50 3.13 13.50
N SER A 318 12.49 2.62 12.76
CA SER A 318 13.87 2.48 13.25
C SER A 318 14.73 3.72 13.02
N VAL A 319 14.72 4.27 11.81
CA VAL A 319 15.62 5.36 11.40
C VAL A 319 14.92 6.66 11.02
N GLY A 320 13.59 6.68 10.93
CA GLY A 320 12.78 7.89 10.71
C GLY A 320 13.21 9.07 11.60
N PRO A 321 13.36 8.91 12.93
CA PRO A 321 13.84 9.99 13.81
C PRO A 321 15.26 10.48 13.49
N SER A 322 16.15 9.61 13.00
CA SER A 322 17.51 9.98 12.58
C SER A 322 17.47 10.84 11.32
N LEU A 323 16.71 10.41 10.30
CA LEU A 323 16.48 11.17 9.06
C LEU A 323 15.83 12.54 9.34
N ILE A 324 14.84 12.60 10.25
CA ILE A 324 14.19 13.84 10.67
C ILE A 324 15.18 14.77 11.41
N ASN A 325 16.15 14.24 12.15
CA ASN A 325 17.21 15.04 12.77
C ASN A 325 18.24 15.55 11.75
N MET A 326 18.58 14.78 10.71
CA MET A 326 19.43 15.25 9.60
C MET A 326 18.84 16.47 8.87
N MET A 327 17.51 16.65 8.92
CA MET A 327 16.85 17.84 8.39
C MET A 327 16.99 19.10 9.26
N ARG A 328 17.38 19.02 10.54
CA ARG A 328 17.34 20.18 11.47
C ARG A 328 18.47 21.19 11.21
N GLU A 329 18.37 22.39 11.78
CA GLU A 329 19.16 23.60 11.44
C GLU A 329 20.70 23.53 11.61
N HIS A 330 21.26 22.39 12.00
CA HIS A 330 22.70 22.13 12.03
C HIS A 330 23.17 21.10 10.98
N GLY A 331 22.27 20.61 10.12
CA GLY A 331 22.61 19.73 9.00
C GLY A 331 23.14 20.49 7.78
N SER A 332 24.06 19.88 7.03
CA SER A 332 24.50 20.38 5.72
C SER A 332 23.36 20.34 4.69
N MET A 333 23.51 21.05 3.57
CA MET A 333 22.52 20.97 2.48
C MET A 333 22.45 19.54 1.89
N GLU A 334 23.58 18.84 1.84
CA GLU A 334 23.68 17.42 1.51
C GLU A 334 22.88 16.54 2.51
N ALA A 335 23.04 16.77 3.82
CA ALA A 335 22.28 16.05 4.85
C ALA A 335 20.75 16.21 4.67
N ARG A 336 20.31 17.41 4.30
CA ARG A 336 18.90 17.69 3.98
C ARG A 336 18.47 17.01 2.68
N GLU A 337 19.28 17.00 1.63
CA GLU A 337 18.97 16.31 0.37
C GLU A 337 18.83 14.80 0.57
N VAL A 338 19.79 14.13 1.22
CA VAL A 338 19.74 12.67 1.41
C VAL A 338 18.62 12.26 2.37
N ALA A 339 18.35 13.06 3.42
CA ALA A 339 17.24 12.83 4.33
C ALA A 339 15.89 12.96 3.62
N LEU A 340 15.68 14.04 2.85
CA LEU A 340 14.46 14.23 2.05
C LEU A 340 14.27 13.09 1.04
N LYS A 341 15.36 12.64 0.37
CA LYS A 341 15.32 11.53 -0.58
C LYS A 341 14.84 10.22 0.08
N ALA A 342 15.41 9.86 1.24
CA ALA A 342 15.00 8.68 2.00
C ALA A 342 13.56 8.80 2.56
N LEU A 343 13.21 9.95 3.14
CA LEU A 343 11.87 10.23 3.67
C LEU A 343 10.78 10.21 2.59
N ASN A 344 11.11 10.58 1.35
CA ASN A 344 10.20 10.48 0.21
C ASN A 344 9.86 9.01 -0.14
N GLN A 345 10.83 8.09 -0.08
CA GLN A 345 10.57 6.67 -0.33
C GLN A 345 9.59 6.09 0.72
N ILE A 346 9.81 6.38 2.00
CA ILE A 346 9.02 5.78 3.09
C ILE A 346 7.68 6.48 3.37
N SER A 347 7.55 7.79 3.12
CA SER A 347 6.26 8.50 3.29
C SER A 347 5.17 8.05 2.31
N SER A 348 5.53 7.40 1.21
CA SER A 348 4.61 6.85 0.20
C SER A 348 3.64 5.76 0.69
N TYR A 349 3.68 5.40 1.98
CA TYR A 349 2.76 4.44 2.60
C TYR A 349 2.14 5.01 3.89
N GLU A 350 0.83 4.81 4.06
CA GLU A 350 0.02 5.45 5.10
C GLU A 350 0.54 5.19 6.52
N VAL A 351 0.82 3.93 6.86
CA VAL A 351 1.29 3.53 8.19
C VAL A 351 2.66 4.12 8.51
N SER A 352 3.56 4.17 7.52
CA SER A 352 4.86 4.82 7.62
C SER A 352 4.72 6.33 7.83
N SER A 353 3.79 6.98 7.10
CA SER A 353 3.50 8.40 7.27
C SER A 353 2.98 8.72 8.68
N LYS A 354 2.08 7.91 9.25
CA LYS A 354 1.62 8.07 10.64
C LYS A 354 2.78 7.98 11.65
N LEU A 355 3.72 7.05 11.47
CA LEU A 355 4.92 6.94 12.30
C LEU A 355 5.84 8.17 12.18
N LEU A 356 5.99 8.75 10.98
CA LEU A 356 6.79 9.95 10.76
C LEU A 356 6.16 11.22 11.37
N ILE A 357 4.82 11.30 11.42
CA ILE A 357 4.10 12.33 12.18
C ILE A 357 4.43 12.22 13.67
N SER A 358 4.37 11.01 14.25
CA SER A 358 4.77 10.76 15.64
C SER A 358 6.24 11.08 15.91
N ALA A 359 7.13 10.88 14.93
CA ALA A 359 8.54 11.26 15.01
C ALA A 359 8.81 12.77 14.75
N GLY A 360 7.78 13.59 14.49
CA GLY A 360 7.87 15.04 14.43
C GLY A 360 8.30 15.62 13.08
N ILE A 361 8.07 14.93 11.97
CA ILE A 361 8.50 15.34 10.61
C ILE A 361 7.90 16.69 10.13
N LEU A 362 6.74 17.10 10.67
CA LEU A 362 5.97 18.24 10.17
C LEU A 362 6.73 19.57 10.23
N SER A 363 7.33 19.90 11.38
CA SER A 363 7.98 21.20 11.58
C SER A 363 9.22 21.39 10.67
N PRO A 364 10.12 20.39 10.53
CA PRO A 364 11.18 20.43 9.52
C PRO A 364 10.68 20.63 8.08
N LEU A 365 9.62 19.92 7.64
CA LEU A 365 9.07 20.08 6.28
C LEU A 365 8.52 21.49 6.04
N VAL A 366 7.72 22.00 6.98
CA VAL A 366 7.10 23.34 6.92
C VAL A 366 8.16 24.43 6.86
N ARG A 367 9.17 24.37 7.76
CA ARG A 367 10.30 25.30 7.74
C ARG A 367 11.06 25.21 6.42
N ASP A 368 11.34 24.02 5.92
CA ASP A 368 12.14 23.83 4.70
C ASP A 368 11.42 24.29 3.42
N LEU A 369 10.09 24.28 3.41
CA LEU A 369 9.26 24.90 2.37
C LEU A 369 9.28 26.43 2.47
N PHE A 370 9.06 26.99 3.66
CA PHE A 370 8.95 28.44 3.86
C PHE A 370 10.30 29.18 4.02
N ALA A 371 11.43 28.47 4.12
CA ALA A 371 12.75 29.07 4.25
C ALA A 371 13.12 29.96 3.04
N ILE A 372 13.67 31.14 3.34
CA ILE A 372 14.14 32.17 2.40
C ILE A 372 15.58 32.55 2.80
N GLY A 373 16.42 32.93 1.83
CA GLY A 373 17.83 33.30 2.06
C GLY A 373 18.81 32.14 1.89
N ALA A 374 20.03 32.30 2.37
CA ALA A 374 21.16 31.40 2.07
C ALA A 374 20.96 29.93 2.49
N ASN A 375 20.13 29.66 3.49
CA ASN A 375 19.82 28.30 3.97
C ASN A 375 18.52 27.71 3.40
N ALA A 376 17.89 28.38 2.42
CA ALA A 376 16.69 27.88 1.75
C ALA A 376 17.00 26.64 0.91
N LEU A 377 16.03 25.73 0.78
CA LEU A 377 16.17 24.60 -0.15
C LEU A 377 16.11 25.07 -1.61
N PRO A 378 16.94 24.52 -2.51
CA PRO A 378 16.74 24.60 -3.95
C PRO A 378 15.34 24.12 -4.36
N MET A 379 14.81 24.66 -5.46
CA MET A 379 13.41 24.42 -5.88
C MET A 379 13.07 22.92 -6.04
N ARG A 380 14.01 22.11 -6.54
CA ARG A 380 13.91 20.64 -6.62
C ARG A 380 13.68 19.99 -5.25
N LEU A 381 14.37 20.44 -4.20
CA LEU A 381 14.22 19.89 -2.86
C LEU A 381 12.98 20.44 -2.14
N LYS A 382 12.54 21.67 -2.46
CA LYS A 382 11.21 22.16 -2.04
C LYS A 382 10.09 21.30 -2.63
N GLN A 383 10.19 20.88 -3.89
CA GLN A 383 9.23 19.94 -4.50
C GLN A 383 9.21 18.58 -3.79
N VAL A 384 10.37 18.04 -3.40
CA VAL A 384 10.44 16.80 -2.60
C VAL A 384 9.81 17.00 -1.22
N SER A 385 10.13 18.09 -0.51
CA SER A 385 9.51 18.43 0.77
C SER A 385 7.98 18.56 0.67
N ALA A 386 7.47 19.22 -0.37
CA ALA A 386 6.04 19.33 -0.64
C ALA A 386 5.40 17.97 -0.96
N THR A 387 6.12 17.07 -1.65
CA THR A 387 5.65 15.71 -1.95
C THR A 387 5.56 14.86 -0.67
N ILE A 388 6.57 14.91 0.21
CA ILE A 388 6.52 14.25 1.52
C ILE A 388 5.36 14.81 2.34
N LEU A 389 5.20 16.14 2.40
CA LEU A 389 4.10 16.75 3.15
C LEU A 389 2.73 16.37 2.60
N ALA A 390 2.56 16.28 1.28
CA ALA A 390 1.34 15.79 0.65
C ALA A 390 1.05 14.33 1.03
N ASN A 391 2.05 13.43 0.98
CA ASN A 391 1.91 12.04 1.40
C ASN A 391 1.52 11.92 2.89
N ILE A 392 2.16 12.72 3.74
CA ILE A 392 1.95 12.77 5.19
C ILE A 392 0.54 13.27 5.54
N VAL A 393 0.06 14.33 4.89
CA VAL A 393 -1.25 14.92 5.19
C VAL A 393 -2.39 14.04 4.63
N ASN A 394 -2.20 13.43 3.47
CA ASN A 394 -3.19 12.50 2.90
C ASN A 394 -3.15 11.10 3.53
N SER A 395 -2.38 10.87 4.61
CA SER A 395 -2.34 9.58 5.30
C SER A 395 -3.54 9.32 6.23
N GLY A 396 -4.62 10.11 6.17
CA GLY A 396 -5.78 9.94 7.08
C GLY A 396 -5.39 10.01 8.56
N TYR A 397 -4.55 10.98 8.92
CA TYR A 397 -4.20 11.31 10.31
C TYR A 397 -5.06 12.49 10.79
N ASP A 398 -5.57 12.43 12.02
CA ASP A 398 -6.36 13.53 12.59
C ASP A 398 -5.47 14.63 13.18
N PHE A 399 -5.32 15.72 12.41
CA PHE A 399 -4.56 16.91 12.78
C PHE A 399 -5.30 17.85 13.77
N ASP A 400 -6.51 17.51 14.23
CA ASP A 400 -7.24 18.22 15.28
C ASP A 400 -7.20 17.51 16.64
N SER A 401 -6.67 16.28 16.68
CA SER A 401 -6.47 15.53 17.92
C SER A 401 -5.54 16.27 18.90
N LYS A 402 -5.97 16.37 20.18
CA LYS A 402 -5.41 17.28 21.19
C LYS A 402 -4.06 16.83 21.80
N GLN A 403 -3.07 16.51 20.97
CA GLN A 403 -1.69 16.22 21.42
C GLN A 403 -0.79 17.44 21.26
N GLN A 404 -0.11 17.85 22.34
CA GLN A 404 0.41 19.21 22.55
C GLN A 404 1.76 19.52 21.86
N HIS A 405 2.19 18.72 20.87
CA HIS A 405 3.59 18.75 20.38
C HIS A 405 3.78 19.02 18.89
N HIS A 406 2.71 19.25 18.13
CA HIS A 406 2.78 19.56 16.71
C HIS A 406 2.37 21.01 16.45
N GLN A 407 3.18 21.76 15.70
CA GLN A 407 2.71 23.01 15.09
C GLN A 407 1.52 22.67 14.21
N SER A 408 0.35 23.26 14.48
CA SER A 408 -0.85 22.97 13.71
C SER A 408 -0.66 23.44 12.27
N LEU A 409 -0.59 22.49 11.32
CA LEU A 409 -0.63 22.76 9.87
C LEU A 409 -1.89 23.56 9.47
N VAL A 410 -2.90 23.52 10.33
CA VAL A 410 -4.21 24.17 10.17
C VAL A 410 -4.27 25.56 10.84
N SER A 411 -3.13 26.09 11.29
CA SER A 411 -3.02 27.48 11.77
C SER A 411 -3.03 28.45 10.59
N GLU A 412 -3.74 29.58 10.75
CA GLU A 412 -4.05 30.50 9.65
C GLU A 412 -2.79 30.98 8.92
N GLY A 413 -1.74 31.36 9.67
CA GLY A 413 -0.46 31.78 9.09
C GLY A 413 0.29 30.71 8.28
N ILE A 414 0.14 29.42 8.63
CA ILE A 414 0.72 28.33 7.82
C ILE A 414 -0.08 28.13 6.53
N ILE A 415 -1.42 28.24 6.59
CA ILE A 415 -2.29 28.14 5.41
C ILE A 415 -2.05 29.34 4.48
N HIS A 416 -1.93 30.56 4.99
CA HIS A 416 -1.54 31.76 4.23
C HIS A 416 -0.20 31.57 3.52
N ASN A 417 0.81 31.04 4.20
CA ASN A 417 2.10 30.74 3.58
C ASN A 417 2.00 29.65 2.48
N PHE A 418 1.10 28.66 2.61
CA PHE A 418 0.85 27.70 1.52
C PHE A 418 0.16 28.37 0.32
N LEU A 419 -0.86 29.21 0.54
CA LEU A 419 -1.56 29.95 -0.52
C LEU A 419 -0.62 30.95 -1.23
N GLN A 420 0.28 31.59 -0.48
CA GLN A 420 1.34 32.43 -1.04
C GLN A 420 2.34 31.61 -1.87
N LEU A 421 2.80 30.44 -1.40
CA LEU A 421 3.69 29.59 -2.20
C LEU A 421 3.00 29.04 -3.45
N ILE A 422 1.73 28.64 -3.39
CA ILE A 422 0.95 28.25 -4.57
C ILE A 422 0.95 29.40 -5.59
N SER A 423 0.72 30.63 -5.15
CA SER A 423 0.70 31.80 -6.03
C SER A 423 2.08 32.28 -6.54
N ASN A 424 3.19 31.64 -6.12
CA ASN A 424 4.57 32.10 -6.38
C ASN A 424 5.56 30.95 -6.71
N THR A 425 5.07 29.77 -7.10
CA THR A 425 5.93 28.63 -7.49
C THR A 425 5.56 28.11 -8.88
N GLY A 426 5.88 26.86 -9.21
CA GLY A 426 5.55 26.26 -10.50
C GLY A 426 4.75 24.97 -10.34
N PRO A 427 4.10 24.48 -11.43
CA PRO A 427 3.09 23.40 -11.39
C PRO A 427 3.46 22.16 -10.59
N ALA A 428 4.74 21.81 -10.57
CA ALA A 428 5.27 20.64 -9.88
C ALA A 428 5.20 20.72 -8.35
N ILE A 429 5.15 21.93 -7.75
CA ILE A 429 4.96 22.14 -6.31
C ILE A 429 3.59 22.77 -6.01
N GLU A 430 3.02 23.59 -6.90
CA GLU A 430 1.61 24.02 -6.82
C GLU A 430 0.67 22.81 -6.63
N SER A 431 0.80 21.78 -7.48
CA SER A 431 0.01 20.54 -7.39
C SER A 431 0.18 19.84 -6.03
N LYS A 432 1.39 19.87 -5.44
CA LYS A 432 1.64 19.23 -4.14
C LYS A 432 1.12 20.04 -2.96
N LEU A 433 1.15 21.36 -3.04
CA LEU A 433 0.55 22.23 -2.02
C LEU A 433 -0.98 22.22 -2.10
N LEU A 434 -1.57 22.13 -3.31
CA LEU A 434 -3.00 21.83 -3.44
C LEU A 434 -3.33 20.43 -2.88
N GLN A 435 -2.51 19.40 -3.12
CA GLN A 435 -2.71 18.08 -2.50
C GLN A 435 -2.60 18.11 -0.96
N VAL A 436 -1.78 19.00 -0.37
CA VAL A 436 -1.79 19.27 1.08
C VAL A 436 -3.12 19.91 1.50
N LEU A 437 -3.60 20.93 0.79
CA LEU A 437 -4.89 21.57 1.12
C LEU A 437 -6.09 20.61 0.94
N VAL A 438 -6.07 19.71 -0.05
CA VAL A 438 -7.10 18.65 -0.21
C VAL A 438 -7.14 17.75 1.02
N GLY A 439 -5.98 17.29 1.51
CA GLY A 439 -5.92 16.49 2.72
C GLY A 439 -6.36 17.27 3.97
N LEU A 440 -5.94 18.53 4.13
CA LEU A 440 -6.39 19.41 5.22
C LEU A 440 -7.88 19.79 5.16
N THR A 441 -8.53 19.69 4.00
CA THR A 441 -9.98 19.93 3.85
C THR A 441 -10.82 18.65 3.86
N SER A 442 -10.19 17.48 3.98
CA SER A 442 -10.89 16.18 4.06
C SER A 442 -11.43 15.84 5.46
N SER A 443 -11.29 16.74 6.45
CA SER A 443 -11.91 16.64 7.77
C SER A 443 -12.76 17.89 8.06
N SER A 444 -13.93 17.67 8.66
CA SER A 444 -14.94 18.70 8.93
C SER A 444 -14.52 19.73 9.97
N THR A 445 -13.56 19.43 10.85
CA THR A 445 -13.01 20.42 11.78
C THR A 445 -11.97 21.31 11.11
N THR A 446 -11.09 20.74 10.28
CA THR A 446 -9.94 21.45 9.69
C THR A 446 -10.33 22.26 8.45
N VAL A 447 -11.32 21.82 7.67
CA VAL A 447 -11.84 22.57 6.51
C VAL A 447 -12.29 23.99 6.89
N THR A 448 -12.91 24.18 8.06
CA THR A 448 -13.39 25.50 8.51
C THR A 448 -12.26 26.53 8.64
N ARG A 449 -11.08 26.10 9.10
CA ARG A 449 -9.88 26.95 9.24
C ARG A 449 -9.27 27.27 7.88
N VAL A 450 -9.28 26.31 6.94
CA VAL A 450 -8.82 26.52 5.56
C VAL A 450 -9.75 27.49 4.82
N VAL A 451 -11.06 27.33 4.94
CA VAL A 451 -12.08 28.27 4.42
C VAL A 451 -11.83 29.69 4.95
N SER A 452 -11.59 29.83 6.27
CA SER A 452 -11.29 31.14 6.88
C SER A 452 -10.04 31.80 6.27
N ALA A 453 -8.95 31.04 6.08
CA ALA A 453 -7.71 31.54 5.50
C ALA A 453 -7.83 31.88 4.00
N ILE A 454 -8.61 31.10 3.23
CA ILE A 454 -8.89 31.41 1.81
C ILE A 454 -9.71 32.70 1.69
N ARG A 455 -10.67 32.93 2.60
CA ARG A 455 -11.43 34.19 2.67
C ARG A 455 -10.55 35.38 3.06
N SER A 456 -9.74 35.27 4.12
CA SER A 456 -8.89 36.39 4.58
C SER A 456 -7.71 36.71 3.65
N SER A 457 -7.33 35.79 2.77
CA SER A 457 -6.33 36.02 1.70
C SER A 457 -6.92 36.42 0.33
N GLY A 458 -8.25 36.26 0.13
CA GLY A 458 -8.89 36.45 -1.18
C GLY A 458 -8.52 35.39 -2.23
N ALA A 459 -7.90 34.27 -1.84
CA ALA A 459 -7.30 33.31 -2.77
C ALA A 459 -8.31 32.50 -3.63
N ALA A 460 -9.62 32.62 -3.38
CA ALA A 460 -10.66 31.82 -4.04
C ALA A 460 -10.60 31.89 -5.58
N ILE A 461 -10.43 33.10 -6.16
CA ILE A 461 -10.36 33.29 -7.62
C ILE A 461 -9.12 32.56 -8.20
N SER A 462 -7.95 32.70 -7.56
CA SER A 462 -6.72 32.02 -7.98
C SER A 462 -6.83 30.50 -7.90
N LEU A 463 -7.53 29.98 -6.88
CA LEU A 463 -7.78 28.53 -6.74
C LEU A 463 -8.71 28.00 -7.84
N VAL A 464 -9.71 28.79 -8.23
CA VAL A 464 -10.64 28.51 -9.34
C VAL A 464 -9.95 28.57 -10.71
N GLN A 465 -8.98 29.47 -10.92
CA GLN A 465 -8.20 29.55 -12.17
C GLN A 465 -7.42 28.27 -12.49
N PHE A 466 -6.99 27.49 -11.49
CA PHE A 466 -6.32 26.20 -11.71
C PHE A 466 -7.22 25.11 -12.35
N ILE A 467 -8.53 25.35 -12.51
CA ILE A 467 -9.40 24.52 -13.36
C ILE A 467 -8.93 24.52 -14.82
N GLU A 468 -8.30 25.60 -15.28
CA GLU A 468 -7.81 25.74 -16.66
C GLU A 468 -6.35 25.28 -16.83
N ALA A 469 -5.72 24.82 -15.74
CA ALA A 469 -4.32 24.41 -15.75
C ALA A 469 -4.07 23.25 -16.74
N PRO A 470 -3.05 23.32 -17.62
CA PRO A 470 -2.79 22.27 -18.59
C PRO A 470 -2.28 20.97 -17.95
N GLN A 471 -1.59 21.04 -16.80
CA GLN A 471 -1.12 19.88 -16.06
C GLN A 471 -2.28 19.19 -15.31
N LYS A 472 -2.61 17.95 -15.70
CA LYS A 472 -3.70 17.15 -15.11
C LYS A 472 -3.60 17.05 -13.58
N ASP A 473 -2.43 16.75 -13.03
CA ASP A 473 -2.21 16.61 -11.58
C ASP A 473 -2.41 17.91 -10.78
N LEU A 474 -2.29 19.08 -11.43
CA LEU A 474 -2.56 20.39 -10.84
C LEU A 474 -4.06 20.67 -10.86
N ARG A 475 -4.69 20.48 -12.03
CA ARG A 475 -6.13 20.65 -12.25
C ARG A 475 -6.99 19.73 -11.38
N VAL A 476 -6.65 18.44 -11.29
CA VAL A 476 -7.29 17.46 -10.39
C VAL A 476 -7.20 17.89 -8.93
N ALA A 477 -6.05 18.42 -8.50
CA ALA A 477 -5.87 18.87 -7.12
C ALA A 477 -6.68 20.14 -6.81
N SER A 478 -6.79 21.08 -7.76
CA SER A 478 -7.70 22.23 -7.66
C SER A 478 -9.16 21.80 -7.56
N ILE A 479 -9.66 21.01 -8.52
CA ILE A 479 -11.06 20.58 -8.57
C ILE A 479 -11.46 19.85 -7.28
N LYS A 480 -10.61 18.95 -6.75
CA LYS A 480 -10.86 18.27 -5.47
C LYS A 480 -10.82 19.22 -4.26
N LEU A 481 -9.96 20.24 -4.27
CA LEU A 481 -9.94 21.24 -3.20
C LEU A 481 -11.24 22.06 -3.22
N LEU A 482 -11.64 22.53 -4.40
CA LEU A 482 -12.87 23.31 -4.59
C LEU A 482 -14.11 22.48 -4.20
N GLN A 483 -14.13 21.19 -4.52
CA GLN A 483 -15.19 20.26 -4.09
C GLN A 483 -15.25 20.15 -2.55
N ASN A 484 -14.11 20.01 -1.86
CA ASN A 484 -14.11 19.97 -0.39
C ASN A 484 -14.54 21.31 0.25
N LEU A 485 -14.40 22.42 -0.48
CA LEU A 485 -14.75 23.77 -0.02
C LEU A 485 -16.21 24.16 -0.33
N SER A 486 -16.85 23.60 -1.36
CA SER A 486 -18.18 24.03 -1.82
C SER A 486 -19.30 23.96 -0.78
N PRO A 487 -19.37 22.98 0.17
CA PRO A 487 -20.37 22.99 1.25
C PRO A 487 -20.21 24.15 2.24
N HIS A 488 -19.10 24.89 2.19
CA HIS A 488 -18.77 26.00 3.08
C HIS A 488 -18.55 27.33 2.36
N MET A 489 -18.37 27.31 1.03
CA MET A 489 -18.04 28.47 0.17
C MET A 489 -18.91 28.54 -1.10
N GLY A 490 -20.05 27.84 -1.14
CA GLY A 490 -20.87 27.66 -2.33
C GLY A 490 -21.17 28.95 -3.12
N GLU A 491 -21.70 29.97 -2.46
CA GLU A 491 -22.02 31.28 -3.07
C GLU A 491 -20.77 31.95 -3.68
N GLU A 492 -19.63 31.91 -2.98
CA GLU A 492 -18.37 32.54 -3.41
C GLU A 492 -17.78 31.80 -4.61
N LEU A 493 -17.85 30.46 -4.61
CA LEU A 493 -17.34 29.63 -5.70
C LEU A 493 -18.25 29.70 -6.94
N ALA A 494 -19.57 29.75 -6.76
CA ALA A 494 -20.51 29.98 -7.86
C ALA A 494 -20.31 31.36 -8.49
N GLY A 495 -20.11 32.41 -7.67
CA GLY A 495 -19.74 33.74 -8.15
C GLY A 495 -18.39 33.78 -8.89
N CYS A 496 -17.39 33.01 -8.44
CA CYS A 496 -16.11 32.90 -9.16
C CYS A 496 -16.27 32.19 -10.51
N LEU A 497 -16.95 31.05 -10.54
CA LEU A 497 -17.16 30.22 -11.74
C LEU A 497 -18.03 30.92 -12.80
N SER A 498 -18.97 31.76 -12.38
CA SER A 498 -19.85 32.53 -13.28
C SER A 498 -19.28 33.87 -13.71
N GLY A 499 -18.42 34.50 -12.89
CA GLY A 499 -17.80 35.80 -13.15
C GLY A 499 -16.46 35.75 -13.89
N THR A 500 -15.84 34.58 -14.04
CA THR A 500 -14.62 34.39 -14.86
C THR A 500 -14.92 33.59 -16.14
N SER A 501 -14.31 34.00 -17.26
CA SER A 501 -14.69 33.52 -18.59
C SER A 501 -13.86 32.32 -19.03
N GLY A 502 -14.36 31.11 -18.73
CA GLY A 502 -13.82 29.84 -19.27
C GLY A 502 -13.85 28.67 -18.28
N GLN A 503 -13.99 28.93 -16.99
CA GLN A 503 -13.82 27.94 -15.93
C GLN A 503 -15.00 26.96 -15.86
N LEU A 504 -16.25 27.45 -16.01
CA LEU A 504 -17.44 26.58 -16.13
C LEU A 504 -17.33 25.66 -17.36
N GLY A 505 -17.14 26.22 -18.55
CA GLY A 505 -16.90 25.46 -19.78
C GLY A 505 -15.72 24.50 -19.73
N SER A 506 -14.69 24.79 -18.92
CA SER A 506 -13.57 23.88 -18.67
C SER A 506 -13.95 22.68 -17.78
N LEU A 507 -14.78 22.88 -16.75
CA LEU A 507 -15.38 21.77 -15.99
C LEU A 507 -16.32 20.94 -16.86
N ILE A 508 -17.19 21.59 -17.64
CA ILE A 508 -18.10 20.94 -18.60
C ILE A 508 -17.29 20.12 -19.61
N LYS A 509 -16.20 20.66 -20.14
CA LYS A 509 -15.28 19.96 -21.04
C LYS A 509 -14.70 18.71 -20.38
N VAL A 510 -14.15 18.80 -19.17
CA VAL A 510 -13.62 17.66 -18.40
C VAL A 510 -14.69 16.57 -18.25
N ILE A 511 -15.91 16.95 -17.85
CA ILE A 511 -17.05 16.03 -17.71
C ILE A 511 -17.42 15.39 -19.06
N SER A 512 -17.36 16.16 -20.15
CA SER A 512 -17.63 15.72 -21.53
C SER A 512 -16.58 14.78 -22.14
N GLU A 513 -15.39 14.64 -21.54
CA GLU A 513 -14.32 13.80 -22.12
C GLU A 513 -14.76 12.34 -22.27
N ASN A 514 -14.49 11.77 -23.45
CA ASN A 514 -14.85 10.40 -23.81
C ASN A 514 -13.68 9.45 -23.55
N THR A 515 -13.47 9.16 -22.26
CA THR A 515 -12.50 8.21 -21.73
C THR A 515 -13.07 6.78 -21.68
N PHE A 516 -12.19 5.77 -21.68
CA PHE A 516 -12.54 4.34 -21.59
C PHE A 516 -13.33 3.98 -20.31
N GLY A 517 -13.18 4.77 -19.24
CA GLY A 517 -13.98 4.70 -18.03
C GLY A 517 -14.02 6.06 -17.33
N ILE A 518 -14.89 6.20 -16.33
CA ILE A 518 -15.01 7.43 -15.54
C ILE A 518 -13.78 7.64 -14.66
N THR A 519 -13.19 8.83 -14.73
CA THR A 519 -11.96 9.21 -14.01
C THR A 519 -12.24 9.94 -12.70
N GLU A 520 -11.24 10.00 -11.80
CA GLU A 520 -11.31 10.77 -10.54
C GLU A 520 -11.59 12.26 -10.81
N GLU A 521 -11.02 12.79 -11.89
CA GLU A 521 -11.18 14.17 -12.34
C GLU A 521 -12.63 14.49 -12.74
N GLN A 522 -13.27 13.58 -13.48
CA GLN A 522 -14.66 13.72 -13.90
C GLN A 522 -15.64 13.64 -12.73
N ALA A 523 -15.41 12.70 -11.80
CA ALA A 523 -16.21 12.59 -10.58
C ALA A 523 -16.09 13.84 -9.70
N ALA A 524 -14.86 14.33 -9.47
CA ALA A 524 -14.65 15.55 -8.69
C ALA A 524 -15.25 16.79 -9.39
N ALA A 525 -15.14 16.91 -10.72
CA ALA A 525 -15.68 18.03 -11.48
C ALA A 525 -17.22 18.10 -11.44
N VAL A 526 -17.90 16.96 -11.61
CA VAL A 526 -19.37 16.95 -11.54
C VAL A 526 -19.88 17.11 -10.10
N CYS A 527 -19.19 16.56 -9.10
CA CYS A 527 -19.56 16.77 -7.70
C CYS A 527 -19.33 18.22 -7.24
N LEU A 528 -18.26 18.89 -7.71
CA LEU A 528 -18.08 20.33 -7.50
C LEU A 528 -19.29 21.11 -8.02
N LEU A 529 -19.74 20.88 -9.26
CA LEU A 529 -20.92 21.54 -9.83
C LEU A 529 -22.24 21.12 -9.15
N ALA A 530 -22.29 19.92 -8.57
CA ALA A 530 -23.42 19.43 -7.81
C ALA A 530 -23.56 20.15 -6.46
N ASP A 531 -22.46 20.31 -5.72
CA ASP A 531 -22.43 20.74 -4.32
C ASP A 531 -22.36 22.29 -4.13
N LEU A 532 -22.55 23.06 -5.20
CA LEU A 532 -22.80 24.53 -5.19
C LEU A 532 -24.27 24.85 -4.75
N PRO A 533 -24.67 26.11 -4.54
CA PRO A 533 -26.05 26.45 -4.15
C PRO A 533 -27.08 25.98 -5.18
N GLU A 534 -28.03 25.12 -4.79
CA GLU A 534 -28.97 24.45 -5.72
C GLU A 534 -29.88 25.43 -6.50
N ARG A 535 -30.12 26.63 -5.94
CA ARG A 535 -31.05 27.65 -6.44
C ARG A 535 -30.38 28.84 -7.13
N ASP A 536 -29.08 28.74 -7.44
CA ASP A 536 -28.40 29.78 -8.22
C ASP A 536 -28.93 29.79 -9.67
N ILE A 537 -29.81 30.75 -9.95
CA ILE A 537 -30.42 30.97 -11.28
C ILE A 537 -29.36 31.40 -12.29
N GLY A 538 -28.34 32.16 -11.88
CA GLY A 538 -27.28 32.65 -12.76
C GLY A 538 -26.40 31.53 -13.28
N LEU A 539 -25.89 30.70 -12.37
CA LEU A 539 -25.13 29.49 -12.70
C LEU A 539 -25.98 28.50 -13.52
N THR A 540 -27.25 28.32 -13.15
CA THR A 540 -28.17 27.40 -13.85
C THR A 540 -28.47 27.89 -15.28
N ARG A 541 -28.61 29.20 -15.52
CA ARG A 541 -28.76 29.76 -16.87
C ARG A 541 -27.49 29.57 -17.70
N GLN A 542 -26.30 29.83 -17.15
CA GLN A 542 -25.04 29.57 -17.85
C GLN A 542 -24.86 28.09 -18.23
N MET A 543 -25.30 27.16 -17.38
CA MET A 543 -25.35 25.73 -17.70
C MET A 543 -26.36 25.38 -18.82
N LEU A 544 -27.45 26.14 -18.98
CA LEU A 544 -28.37 26.00 -20.12
C LEU A 544 -27.76 26.57 -21.41
N ASP A 545 -27.12 27.74 -21.34
CA ASP A 545 -26.42 28.39 -22.46
C ASP A 545 -25.32 27.50 -23.05
N GLU A 546 -24.50 26.87 -22.19
CA GLU A 546 -23.48 25.88 -22.58
C GLU A 546 -24.04 24.49 -22.94
N LYS A 547 -25.37 24.30 -22.91
CA LYS A 547 -26.08 23.03 -23.19
C LYS A 547 -25.63 21.87 -22.31
N PHE A 548 -25.25 22.18 -21.07
CA PHE A 548 -24.71 21.20 -20.13
C PHE A 548 -25.76 20.19 -19.69
N PHE A 549 -27.01 20.61 -19.49
CA PHE A 549 -28.09 19.71 -19.08
C PHE A 549 -28.36 18.58 -20.09
N GLN A 550 -28.28 18.88 -21.39
CA GLN A 550 -28.42 17.90 -22.46
C GLN A 550 -27.26 16.88 -22.46
N LEU A 551 -26.04 17.34 -22.18
CA LEU A 551 -24.88 16.46 -21.95
C LEU A 551 -25.07 15.60 -20.68
N VAL A 552 -25.54 16.19 -19.59
CA VAL A 552 -25.79 15.50 -18.31
C VAL A 552 -26.80 14.37 -18.50
N ILE A 553 -27.94 14.66 -19.14
CA ILE A 553 -28.99 13.67 -19.47
C ILE A 553 -28.40 12.53 -20.31
N SER A 554 -27.71 12.86 -21.41
CA SER A 554 -27.05 11.85 -22.26
C SER A 554 -26.03 10.99 -21.51
N ARG A 555 -25.32 11.54 -20.52
CA ARG A 555 -24.37 10.79 -19.70
C ARG A 555 -25.03 9.94 -18.61
N VAL A 556 -26.14 10.40 -18.03
CA VAL A 556 -26.97 9.58 -17.14
C VAL A 556 -27.50 8.38 -17.92
N ASP A 557 -28.11 8.59 -19.08
CA ASP A 557 -28.66 7.49 -19.89
C ASP A 557 -27.59 6.50 -20.38
N GLY A 558 -26.41 6.97 -20.80
CA GLY A 558 -25.30 6.07 -21.15
C GLY A 558 -24.95 5.12 -19.99
N ILE A 559 -24.78 5.65 -18.77
CA ILE A 559 -24.49 4.86 -17.57
C ILE A 559 -25.62 3.87 -17.26
N ARG A 560 -26.88 4.30 -17.37
CA ARG A 560 -28.07 3.46 -17.15
C ARG A 560 -28.18 2.29 -18.14
N HIS A 561 -27.80 2.50 -19.40
CA HIS A 561 -27.77 1.47 -20.44
C HIS A 561 -26.49 0.60 -20.40
N GLY A 562 -25.63 0.79 -19.39
CA GLY A 562 -24.44 -0.01 -19.15
C GLY A 562 -23.16 0.52 -19.79
N GLU A 563 -23.21 1.63 -20.54
CA GLU A 563 -22.01 2.25 -21.09
C GLU A 563 -21.05 2.68 -19.96
N ARG A 564 -19.77 2.32 -20.08
CA ARG A 564 -18.72 2.63 -19.10
C ARG A 564 -18.94 2.02 -17.70
N SER A 565 -19.67 0.91 -17.61
CA SER A 565 -19.82 0.10 -16.40
C SER A 565 -18.48 -0.35 -15.82
N GLY A 566 -18.34 -0.28 -14.49
CA GLY A 566 -17.21 -0.81 -13.74
C GLY A 566 -16.12 0.22 -13.40
N GLY A 567 -16.20 0.83 -12.22
CA GLY A 567 -15.13 1.66 -11.66
C GLY A 567 -15.54 2.40 -10.39
N ARG A 568 -14.58 2.67 -9.48
CA ARG A 568 -14.83 3.30 -8.17
C ARG A 568 -15.43 4.72 -8.23
N PHE A 569 -15.45 5.32 -9.41
CA PHE A 569 -15.93 6.69 -9.67
C PHE A 569 -17.30 6.75 -10.35
N VAL A 570 -17.84 5.63 -10.83
CA VAL A 570 -19.13 5.63 -11.57
C VAL A 570 -20.27 6.09 -10.65
N THR A 571 -20.33 5.59 -9.41
CA THR A 571 -21.36 5.99 -8.44
C THR A 571 -21.28 7.48 -8.05
N PRO A 572 -20.14 8.03 -7.57
CA PRO A 572 -20.04 9.47 -7.31
C PRO A 572 -20.34 10.35 -8.54
N PHE A 573 -19.93 9.91 -9.74
CA PHE A 573 -20.20 10.64 -10.98
C PHE A 573 -21.69 10.63 -11.34
N LEU A 574 -22.38 9.50 -11.18
CA LEU A 574 -23.83 9.42 -11.39
C LEU A 574 -24.61 10.25 -10.35
N GLU A 575 -24.23 10.18 -9.07
CA GLU A 575 -24.82 11.02 -8.01
C GLU A 575 -24.65 12.52 -8.30
N GLY A 576 -23.45 12.93 -8.72
CA GLY A 576 -23.17 14.30 -9.11
C GLY A 576 -23.96 14.72 -10.36
N LEU A 577 -24.05 13.87 -11.40
CA LEU A 577 -24.87 14.13 -12.58
C LEU A 577 -26.36 14.32 -12.23
N VAL A 578 -26.91 13.49 -11.34
CA VAL A 578 -28.33 13.56 -10.94
C VAL A 578 -28.61 14.77 -10.05
N LYS A 579 -27.69 15.13 -9.14
CA LYS A 579 -27.73 16.42 -8.41
C LYS A 579 -27.67 17.61 -9.35
N VAL A 580 -26.74 17.63 -10.31
CA VAL A 580 -26.66 18.69 -11.33
C VAL A 580 -27.97 18.75 -12.11
N LEU A 581 -28.51 17.61 -12.57
CA LEU A 581 -29.80 17.56 -13.27
C LEU A 581 -30.93 18.16 -12.43
N SER A 582 -31.01 17.87 -11.12
CA SER A 582 -32.08 18.40 -10.27
C SER A 582 -32.11 19.94 -10.18
N ARG A 583 -30.99 20.64 -10.44
CA ARG A 583 -30.91 22.11 -10.47
C ARG A 583 -31.94 22.74 -11.42
N ILE A 584 -32.16 22.11 -12.57
CA ILE A 584 -33.09 22.61 -13.60
C ILE A 584 -34.53 22.72 -13.07
N THR A 585 -34.89 21.92 -12.07
CA THR A 585 -36.26 21.85 -11.54
C THR A 585 -36.58 23.01 -10.59
N PHE A 586 -35.58 23.67 -10.01
CA PHE A 586 -35.75 24.83 -9.13
C PHE A 586 -35.99 26.16 -9.88
N VAL A 587 -35.82 26.18 -11.21
CA VAL A 587 -35.88 27.42 -12.02
C VAL A 587 -36.99 27.45 -13.08
N LEU A 588 -37.82 26.41 -13.16
CA LEU A 588 -38.80 26.18 -14.24
C LEU A 588 -39.80 27.33 -14.46
N SER A 589 -40.19 28.01 -13.39
CA SER A 589 -41.12 29.15 -13.42
C SER A 589 -40.46 30.48 -13.84
N ASN A 590 -39.12 30.54 -13.91
CA ASN A 590 -38.36 31.72 -14.28
C ASN A 590 -37.62 31.57 -15.63
N GLU A 591 -37.17 30.36 -15.96
CA GLU A 591 -36.35 30.06 -17.15
C GLU A 591 -37.15 29.22 -18.17
N PRO A 592 -37.64 29.80 -19.29
CA PRO A 592 -38.44 29.05 -20.26
C PRO A 592 -37.63 27.95 -20.97
N ASP A 593 -36.31 28.13 -21.13
CA ASP A 593 -35.43 27.14 -21.73
C ASP A 593 -35.18 25.94 -20.79
N ALA A 594 -35.25 26.14 -19.47
CA ALA A 594 -35.22 25.03 -18.50
C ALA A 594 -36.47 24.14 -18.68
N LEU A 595 -37.64 24.77 -18.79
CA LEU A 595 -38.91 24.10 -19.06
C LEU A 595 -38.91 23.37 -20.42
N ALA A 596 -38.29 23.97 -21.45
CA ALA A 596 -38.12 23.33 -22.76
C ALA A 596 -37.24 22.07 -22.68
N VAL A 597 -36.08 22.15 -22.04
CA VAL A 597 -35.17 20.99 -21.87
C VAL A 597 -35.85 19.87 -21.07
N CYS A 598 -36.57 20.19 -19.99
CA CYS A 598 -37.31 19.19 -19.22
C CYS A 598 -38.37 18.44 -20.04
N ARG A 599 -39.06 19.15 -20.95
CA ARG A 599 -40.02 18.56 -21.89
C ARG A 599 -39.31 17.74 -22.95
N ASP A 600 -38.42 18.34 -23.73
CA ASP A 600 -37.79 17.72 -24.91
C ASP A 600 -37.09 16.39 -24.60
N TYR A 601 -36.44 16.31 -23.43
CA TYR A 601 -35.75 15.11 -22.95
C TYR A 601 -36.58 14.25 -21.99
N ASN A 602 -37.85 14.61 -21.73
CA ASN A 602 -38.76 13.92 -20.82
C ASN A 602 -38.13 13.61 -19.45
N VAL A 603 -37.54 14.64 -18.82
CA VAL A 603 -36.73 14.53 -17.60
C VAL A 603 -37.51 13.88 -16.44
N ALA A 604 -38.83 14.12 -16.36
CA ALA A 604 -39.69 13.47 -15.36
C ALA A 604 -39.68 11.93 -15.51
N SER A 605 -39.71 11.38 -16.73
CA SER A 605 -39.60 9.93 -16.98
C SER A 605 -38.22 9.39 -16.60
N LEU A 606 -37.15 10.12 -16.92
CA LEU A 606 -35.78 9.74 -16.54
C LEU A 606 -35.61 9.62 -15.02
N LEU A 607 -36.10 10.60 -14.26
CA LEU A 607 -36.07 10.60 -12.79
C LEU A 607 -36.94 9.45 -12.23
N ILE A 608 -38.13 9.24 -12.79
CA ILE A 608 -39.05 8.13 -12.50
C ILE A 608 -38.45 6.74 -12.80
N GLU A 609 -37.43 6.65 -13.65
CA GLU A 609 -36.68 5.41 -13.89
C GLU A 609 -35.48 5.27 -12.93
N LEU A 610 -34.82 6.38 -12.57
CA LEU A 610 -33.73 6.40 -11.59
C LEU A 610 -34.17 5.97 -10.18
N LEU A 611 -35.45 6.14 -9.82
CA LEU A 611 -36.03 5.61 -8.56
C LEU A 611 -35.81 4.10 -8.37
N LYS A 612 -35.69 3.32 -9.46
CA LYS A 612 -35.48 1.86 -9.43
C LYS A 612 -34.01 1.45 -9.23
N THR A 613 -33.10 2.38 -8.98
CA THR A 613 -31.65 2.11 -8.89
C THR A 613 -31.25 1.65 -7.48
N ASN A 614 -31.54 0.38 -7.18
CA ASN A 614 -31.31 -0.23 -5.87
C ASN A 614 -29.88 0.00 -5.33
N GLY A 615 -29.78 0.47 -4.09
CA GLY A 615 -28.51 0.70 -3.39
C GLY A 615 -27.81 2.01 -3.74
N LEU A 616 -28.47 2.93 -4.47
CA LEU A 616 -28.01 4.29 -4.72
C LEU A 616 -28.94 5.32 -4.07
N ASP A 617 -29.04 5.29 -2.74
CA ASP A 617 -29.90 6.15 -1.92
C ASP A 617 -29.87 7.63 -2.35
N ASN A 618 -28.68 8.19 -2.60
CA ASN A 618 -28.52 9.58 -3.01
C ASN A 618 -29.17 9.86 -4.38
N VAL A 619 -29.09 8.92 -5.33
CA VAL A 619 -29.76 9.03 -6.63
C VAL A 619 -31.27 8.98 -6.45
N GLN A 620 -31.78 8.08 -5.62
CA GLN A 620 -33.22 7.91 -5.37
C GLN A 620 -33.82 9.14 -4.66
N MET A 621 -33.16 9.61 -3.59
CA MET A 621 -33.50 10.83 -2.84
C MET A 621 -33.57 12.06 -3.75
N VAL A 622 -32.51 12.31 -4.53
CA VAL A 622 -32.44 13.50 -5.42
C VAL A 622 -33.44 13.37 -6.57
N SER A 623 -33.68 12.17 -7.09
CA SER A 623 -34.68 11.95 -8.14
C SER A 623 -36.11 12.21 -7.63
N ALA A 624 -36.44 11.76 -6.41
CA ALA A 624 -37.72 12.04 -5.79
C ALA A 624 -37.91 13.54 -5.49
N MET A 625 -36.87 14.24 -4.98
CA MET A 625 -36.89 15.69 -4.76
C MET A 625 -37.06 16.48 -6.07
N ALA A 626 -36.41 16.06 -7.15
CA ALA A 626 -36.60 16.66 -8.46
C ALA A 626 -38.02 16.43 -9.01
N LEU A 627 -38.65 15.29 -8.68
CA LEU A 627 -40.05 14.99 -9.00
C LEU A 627 -41.05 15.77 -8.13
N GLU A 628 -40.73 16.10 -6.87
CA GLU A 628 -41.50 17.07 -6.06
C GLU A 628 -41.57 18.41 -6.79
N ASN A 629 -40.42 18.99 -7.14
CA ASN A 629 -40.34 20.28 -7.85
C ASN A 629 -41.09 20.25 -9.20
N LEU A 630 -40.88 19.21 -10.02
CA LEU A 630 -41.54 19.06 -11.32
C LEU A 630 -43.07 18.91 -11.17
N SER A 631 -43.52 18.07 -10.23
CA SER A 631 -44.95 17.83 -10.01
C SER A 631 -45.67 19.05 -9.44
N GLN A 632 -45.01 19.87 -8.60
CA GLN A 632 -45.57 21.13 -8.11
C GLN A 632 -45.94 22.11 -9.24
N GLU A 633 -45.22 22.11 -10.36
CA GLU A 633 -45.56 22.94 -11.53
C GLU A 633 -46.72 22.37 -12.36
N SER A 634 -47.18 21.12 -12.13
CA SER A 634 -48.29 20.50 -12.87
C SER A 634 -49.54 21.38 -12.91
N LYS A 635 -49.94 21.93 -11.76
CA LYS A 635 -51.11 22.82 -11.62
C LYS A 635 -50.97 24.15 -12.38
N ASN A 636 -49.75 24.62 -12.61
CA ASN A 636 -49.45 25.86 -13.35
C ASN A 636 -49.37 25.61 -14.86
N LEU A 637 -48.86 24.44 -15.27
CA LEU A 637 -48.67 24.05 -16.68
C LEU A 637 -49.91 23.41 -17.31
N THR A 638 -50.86 22.95 -16.50
CA THR A 638 -52.10 22.30 -16.94
C THR A 638 -53.03 23.26 -17.67
N LYS A 639 -53.44 22.91 -18.89
CA LYS A 639 -54.43 23.68 -19.65
C LYS A 639 -55.84 23.24 -19.27
N LEU A 640 -56.58 24.13 -18.62
CA LEU A 640 -58.01 23.96 -18.39
C LEU A 640 -58.79 24.02 -19.72
N PRO A 641 -59.90 23.29 -19.87
CA PRO A 641 -60.71 23.34 -21.08
C PRO A 641 -61.35 24.72 -21.27
N GLU A 642 -61.23 25.31 -22.46
CA GLU A 642 -61.94 26.55 -22.79
C GLU A 642 -63.46 26.30 -22.85
N LEU A 643 -64.20 26.95 -21.95
CA LEU A 643 -65.66 26.98 -22.04
C LEU A 643 -66.08 27.78 -23.28
N PRO A 644 -66.96 27.24 -24.16
CA PRO A 644 -67.39 27.96 -25.35
C PRO A 644 -68.13 29.24 -24.96
N LYS A 645 -67.76 30.37 -25.59
CA LYS A 645 -68.39 31.68 -25.34
C LYS A 645 -69.91 31.56 -25.56
N PRO A 646 -70.76 32.06 -24.64
CA PRO A 646 -72.20 31.85 -24.71
C PRO A 646 -72.78 32.50 -25.98
N GLY A 647 -73.27 31.65 -26.89
CA GLY A 647 -73.90 32.09 -28.12
C GLY A 647 -75.22 32.82 -27.85
N PHE A 648 -75.39 33.98 -28.46
CA PHE A 648 -76.55 34.87 -28.27
C PHE A 648 -77.83 34.33 -28.96
N CYS A 649 -78.29 33.13 -28.58
CA CYS A 649 -79.55 32.54 -29.07
C CYS A 649 -80.10 31.33 -28.25
N ILE A 650 -79.70 31.12 -26.99
CA ILE A 650 -80.22 30.00 -26.16
C ILE A 650 -80.90 30.54 -24.89
N SER A 651 -82.19 30.86 -24.99
CA SER A 651 -83.02 31.34 -23.87
C SER A 651 -84.49 30.93 -23.93
N ILE A 652 -84.85 29.94 -24.76
CA ILE A 652 -86.26 29.57 -25.05
C ILE A 652 -86.57 28.07 -24.81
N LEU A 653 -85.57 27.19 -24.64
CA LEU A 653 -85.77 25.74 -24.41
C LEU A 653 -84.82 25.19 -23.31
N PRO A 654 -85.32 24.78 -22.13
CA PRO A 654 -84.46 24.32 -21.02
C PRO A 654 -84.00 22.85 -21.06
N CYS A 655 -84.44 22.03 -22.03
CA CYS A 655 -84.45 20.56 -21.88
C CYS A 655 -83.74 19.75 -22.97
N LEU A 656 -82.94 20.36 -23.84
CA LEU A 656 -82.18 19.64 -24.89
C LEU A 656 -80.73 20.12 -24.96
N GLY A 657 -79.93 19.68 -24.00
CA GLY A 657 -78.48 19.85 -23.97
C GLY A 657 -77.84 18.84 -23.03
N SER A 658 -77.37 17.72 -23.57
CA SER A 658 -76.48 16.82 -22.82
C SER A 658 -75.19 17.59 -22.49
N PRO A 659 -74.71 17.60 -21.24
CA PRO A 659 -73.42 18.21 -20.93
C PRO A 659 -72.34 17.49 -21.76
N HIS A 660 -71.53 18.25 -22.49
CA HIS A 660 -70.38 17.70 -23.20
C HIS A 660 -69.36 17.20 -22.19
N VAL A 661 -69.37 15.90 -21.89
CA VAL A 661 -68.36 15.25 -21.06
C VAL A 661 -67.02 15.31 -21.80
N ILE A 662 -66.13 16.18 -21.34
CA ILE A 662 -64.77 16.31 -21.87
C ILE A 662 -63.95 15.13 -21.34
N THR A 663 -64.03 13.99 -22.02
CA THR A 663 -63.25 12.79 -21.72
C THR A 663 -61.76 13.04 -21.97
N GLY A 664 -60.90 12.68 -21.02
CA GLY A 664 -59.44 12.83 -21.14
C GLY A 664 -58.82 13.99 -20.35
N LEU A 665 -59.56 14.62 -19.45
CA LEU A 665 -58.99 15.52 -18.44
C LEU A 665 -58.35 14.73 -17.29
N CYS A 666 -57.26 15.26 -16.71
CA CYS A 666 -56.62 14.70 -15.54
C CYS A 666 -57.55 14.78 -14.33
N LYS A 667 -57.74 13.66 -13.61
CA LYS A 667 -58.59 13.61 -12.41
C LYS A 667 -58.15 14.63 -11.34
N VAL A 668 -56.84 14.72 -11.09
CA VAL A 668 -56.23 15.56 -10.03
C VAL A 668 -56.13 17.02 -10.43
N HIS A 669 -55.66 17.32 -11.65
CA HIS A 669 -55.41 18.70 -12.09
C HIS A 669 -56.55 19.34 -12.91
N ARG A 670 -57.63 18.59 -13.19
CA ARG A 670 -58.88 19.03 -13.87
C ARG A 670 -58.72 19.62 -15.29
N GLY A 671 -57.51 19.62 -15.87
CA GLY A 671 -57.23 20.02 -17.26
C GLY A 671 -56.47 18.94 -18.04
N THR A 672 -55.92 19.28 -19.21
CA THR A 672 -55.06 18.35 -19.97
C THR A 672 -53.65 18.32 -19.39
N CYS A 673 -53.17 17.12 -19.05
CA CYS A 673 -51.84 16.89 -18.47
C CYS A 673 -51.11 15.79 -19.24
N SER A 674 -49.80 15.67 -19.01
CA SER A 674 -49.02 14.45 -19.28
C SER A 674 -47.73 14.45 -18.47
N LEU A 675 -47.04 13.31 -18.38
CA LEU A 675 -45.72 13.23 -17.76
C LEU A 675 -44.68 14.11 -18.47
N LYS A 676 -44.77 14.22 -19.80
CA LYS A 676 -43.83 15.02 -20.59
C LYS A 676 -44.12 16.52 -20.52
N GLU A 677 -45.36 16.92 -20.82
CA GLU A 677 -45.68 18.35 -21.06
C GLU A 677 -46.05 19.11 -19.78
N THR A 678 -46.55 18.42 -18.75
CA THR A 678 -46.96 19.03 -17.48
C THR A 678 -46.45 18.28 -16.24
N PHE A 679 -45.51 17.35 -16.41
CA PHE A 679 -44.87 16.58 -15.32
C PHE A 679 -45.81 15.83 -14.36
N CYS A 680 -47.01 15.47 -14.82
CA CYS A 680 -48.04 14.88 -13.97
C CYS A 680 -47.72 13.41 -13.63
N LEU A 681 -47.46 13.12 -12.34
CA LEU A 681 -47.02 11.80 -11.83
C LEU A 681 -48.01 10.64 -12.03
N LEU A 682 -49.25 10.93 -12.40
CA LEU A 682 -50.29 9.93 -12.76
C LEU A 682 -49.94 9.12 -14.02
N GLU A 683 -48.96 9.56 -14.81
CA GLU A 683 -48.44 8.83 -15.98
C GLU A 683 -47.03 8.25 -15.69
N GLY A 684 -46.68 7.14 -16.34
CA GLY A 684 -45.32 6.55 -16.29
C GLY A 684 -44.98 5.74 -15.03
N GLN A 685 -45.99 5.36 -14.24
CA GLN A 685 -45.86 4.69 -12.95
C GLN A 685 -45.08 5.53 -11.90
N GLY A 686 -45.31 6.84 -11.86
CA GLY A 686 -44.62 7.73 -10.92
C GLY A 686 -45.02 7.45 -9.48
N VAL A 687 -46.33 7.37 -9.22
CA VAL A 687 -46.91 7.21 -7.88
C VAL A 687 -46.48 5.88 -7.25
N GLU A 688 -46.61 4.78 -7.97
CA GLU A 688 -46.35 3.42 -7.47
C GLU A 688 -44.86 3.23 -7.09
N LYS A 689 -43.95 3.84 -7.86
CA LYS A 689 -42.50 3.81 -7.56
C LYS A 689 -42.12 4.69 -6.37
N LEU A 690 -42.81 5.81 -6.18
CA LEU A 690 -42.62 6.67 -5.01
C LEU A 690 -43.20 6.01 -3.74
N VAL A 691 -44.37 5.38 -3.83
CA VAL A 691 -44.96 4.57 -2.75
C VAL A 691 -43.99 3.46 -2.31
N ALA A 692 -43.39 2.74 -3.26
CA ALA A 692 -42.40 1.69 -2.97
C ALA A 692 -41.11 2.20 -2.28
N LEU A 693 -40.86 3.51 -2.24
CA LEU A 693 -39.74 4.12 -1.52
C LEU A 693 -40.09 4.58 -0.10
N LEU A 694 -41.35 4.46 0.35
CA LEU A 694 -41.74 4.82 1.71
C LEU A 694 -41.26 3.79 2.76
N ASP A 695 -41.14 2.52 2.37
CA ASP A 695 -40.53 1.44 3.17
C ASP A 695 -38.98 1.48 3.16
N HIS A 696 -38.37 2.42 2.42
CA HIS A 696 -36.92 2.48 2.29
C HIS A 696 -36.23 2.80 3.63
N THR A 697 -35.12 2.12 3.97
CA THR A 697 -34.47 2.27 5.28
C THR A 697 -33.90 3.68 5.53
N ASN A 698 -33.42 4.34 4.47
CA ASN A 698 -32.88 5.69 4.56
C ASN A 698 -33.99 6.75 4.60
N GLU A 699 -34.11 7.40 5.76
CA GLU A 699 -35.10 8.43 6.10
C GLU A 699 -35.21 9.56 5.06
N LYS A 700 -34.10 9.94 4.41
CA LYS A 700 -34.11 11.03 3.42
C LYS A 700 -34.74 10.61 2.09
N VAL A 701 -34.62 9.33 1.72
CA VAL A 701 -35.30 8.76 0.55
C VAL A 701 -36.81 8.74 0.80
N VAL A 702 -37.22 8.33 2.01
CA VAL A 702 -38.62 8.38 2.45
C VAL A 702 -39.14 9.82 2.46
N GLU A 703 -38.37 10.79 2.99
CA GLU A 703 -38.82 12.19 3.05
C GLU A 703 -39.04 12.78 1.66
N ALA A 704 -38.07 12.61 0.75
CA ALA A 704 -38.18 13.09 -0.62
C ALA A 704 -39.31 12.39 -1.41
N SER A 705 -39.57 11.11 -1.14
CA SER A 705 -40.65 10.37 -1.79
C SER A 705 -42.03 10.80 -1.30
N LEU A 706 -42.21 10.89 0.03
CA LEU A 706 -43.44 11.41 0.63
C LEU A 706 -43.71 12.85 0.19
N ALA A 707 -42.66 13.65 0.02
CA ALA A 707 -42.73 15.02 -0.48
C ALA A 707 -43.25 15.09 -1.93
N ALA A 708 -42.75 14.23 -2.82
CA ALA A 708 -43.26 14.13 -4.19
C ALA A 708 -44.72 13.64 -4.24
N LEU A 709 -45.08 12.63 -3.44
CA LEU A 709 -46.47 12.15 -3.32
C LEU A 709 -47.42 13.21 -2.74
N SER A 710 -46.94 14.05 -1.83
CA SER A 710 -47.73 15.14 -1.22
C SER A 710 -48.28 16.13 -2.24
N THR A 711 -47.63 16.26 -3.42
CA THR A 711 -48.11 17.14 -4.51
C THR A 711 -49.47 16.73 -5.07
N LEU A 712 -49.92 15.49 -4.85
CA LEU A 712 -51.26 15.02 -5.22
C LEU A 712 -52.36 15.46 -4.24
N LEU A 713 -51.99 16.03 -3.09
CA LEU A 713 -52.89 16.41 -1.98
C LEU A 713 -52.89 17.93 -1.70
N ASP A 714 -52.24 18.70 -2.59
CA ASP A 714 -52.04 20.14 -2.54
C ASP A 714 -53.36 20.93 -2.52
N ASP A 715 -53.36 22.14 -1.94
CA ASP A 715 -54.56 23.02 -1.93
C ASP A 715 -54.96 23.56 -3.32
N GLY A 716 -54.16 23.29 -4.35
CA GLY A 716 -54.43 23.67 -5.75
C GLY A 716 -54.94 22.53 -6.64
N VAL A 717 -55.19 21.33 -6.10
CA VAL A 717 -55.60 20.15 -6.87
C VAL A 717 -56.90 19.53 -6.34
N ASP A 718 -57.45 18.57 -7.09
CA ASP A 718 -58.58 17.76 -6.66
C ASP A 718 -58.12 16.70 -5.64
N ILE A 719 -58.18 17.06 -4.35
CA ILE A 719 -57.67 16.24 -3.24
C ILE A 719 -58.39 14.88 -3.17
N GLU A 720 -59.71 14.82 -3.41
CA GLU A 720 -60.46 13.55 -3.39
C GLU A 720 -59.96 12.60 -4.48
N GLN A 721 -59.73 13.11 -5.70
CA GLN A 721 -59.12 12.32 -6.77
C GLN A 721 -57.63 12.00 -6.51
N GLY A 722 -56.92 12.86 -5.78
CA GLY A 722 -55.55 12.62 -5.32
C GLY A 722 -55.45 11.48 -4.32
N VAL A 723 -56.36 11.45 -3.33
CA VAL A 723 -56.52 10.32 -2.41
C VAL A 723 -56.85 9.04 -3.18
N GLN A 724 -57.80 9.08 -4.13
CA GLN A 724 -58.13 7.89 -4.93
C GLN A 724 -56.91 7.37 -5.72
N VAL A 725 -56.07 8.23 -6.28
CA VAL A 725 -54.82 7.81 -6.96
C VAL A 725 -53.82 7.16 -5.98
N LEU A 726 -53.77 7.61 -4.73
CA LEU A 726 -52.96 6.95 -3.68
C LEU A 726 -53.58 5.62 -3.21
N CYS A 727 -54.91 5.49 -3.21
CA CYS A 727 -55.60 4.21 -2.99
C CYS A 727 -55.31 3.21 -4.13
N ASP A 728 -55.46 3.64 -5.39
CA ASP A 728 -55.21 2.86 -6.60
C ASP A 728 -53.75 2.36 -6.68
N ALA A 729 -52.81 3.07 -6.02
CA ALA A 729 -51.38 2.76 -5.96
C ALA A 729 -50.94 2.08 -4.64
N GLU A 730 -51.87 1.58 -3.81
CA GLU A 730 -51.63 0.96 -2.49
C GLU A 730 -50.87 1.86 -1.48
N GLY A 731 -50.81 3.17 -1.72
CA GLY A 731 -49.97 4.12 -0.99
C GLY A 731 -50.50 4.61 0.36
N ILE A 732 -51.78 4.41 0.66
CA ILE A 732 -52.41 4.87 1.91
C ILE A 732 -51.73 4.25 3.14
N ARG A 733 -51.55 2.92 3.16
CA ARG A 733 -50.98 2.22 4.31
C ARG A 733 -49.50 2.59 4.54
N PRO A 734 -48.61 2.61 3.52
CA PRO A 734 -47.25 3.13 3.66
C PRO A 734 -47.16 4.57 4.20
N ILE A 735 -48.05 5.48 3.79
CA ILE A 735 -48.07 6.86 4.34
C ILE A 735 -48.44 6.87 5.83
N LEU A 736 -49.37 6.00 6.24
CA LEU A 736 -49.75 5.82 7.65
C LEU A 736 -48.63 5.16 8.47
N ASP A 737 -47.89 4.21 7.92
CA ASP A 737 -46.77 3.57 8.60
C ASP A 737 -45.60 4.54 8.85
N VAL A 738 -45.27 5.44 7.91
CA VAL A 738 -44.26 6.51 8.12
C VAL A 738 -44.63 7.43 9.30
N LEU A 739 -45.93 7.63 9.58
CA LEU A 739 -46.40 8.36 10.78
C LEU A 739 -46.19 7.55 12.07
N LEU A 740 -46.34 6.22 12.03
CA LEU A 740 -46.15 5.32 13.18
C LEU A 740 -44.69 5.16 13.60
N GLU A 741 -43.78 5.11 12.63
CA GLU A 741 -42.35 4.89 12.85
C GLU A 741 -41.62 6.08 13.49
N LYS A 742 -42.16 7.31 13.31
CA LYS A 742 -41.66 8.55 13.93
C LYS A 742 -40.16 8.85 13.70
N ARG A 743 -39.63 8.44 12.55
CA ARG A 743 -38.19 8.46 12.22
C ARG A 743 -37.52 9.83 12.45
N THR A 744 -38.07 10.91 11.87
CA THR A 744 -37.54 12.28 12.04
C THR A 744 -38.64 13.33 12.23
N GLU A 745 -38.30 14.51 12.75
CA GLU A 745 -39.22 15.64 12.88
C GLU A 745 -39.78 16.15 11.54
N ASN A 746 -38.96 16.15 10.49
CA ASN A 746 -39.42 16.54 9.16
C ASN A 746 -40.40 15.51 8.58
N LEU A 747 -40.07 14.22 8.71
CA LEU A 747 -40.97 13.13 8.31
C LEU A 747 -42.28 13.20 9.10
N ARG A 748 -42.22 13.37 10.43
CA ARG A 748 -43.41 13.54 11.29
C ARG A 748 -44.28 14.69 10.80
N ARG A 749 -43.69 15.85 10.50
CA ARG A 749 -44.41 17.03 9.97
C ARG A 749 -45.04 16.78 8.59
N ARG A 750 -44.32 16.19 7.63
CA ARG A 750 -44.85 15.86 6.30
C ARG A 750 -45.93 14.77 6.38
N ALA A 751 -45.74 13.73 7.19
CA ALA A 751 -46.68 12.64 7.37
C ALA A 751 -47.98 13.09 8.06
N VAL A 752 -47.89 13.92 9.11
CA VAL A 752 -49.08 14.52 9.75
C VAL A 752 -49.87 15.40 8.76
N TRP A 753 -49.19 16.13 7.87
CA TRP A 753 -49.86 16.88 6.79
C TRP A 753 -50.52 15.96 5.77
N ALA A 754 -49.82 14.94 5.26
CA ALA A 754 -50.40 14.00 4.30
C ALA A 754 -51.60 13.27 4.90
N VAL A 755 -51.50 12.77 6.14
CA VAL A 755 -52.57 12.05 6.83
C VAL A 755 -53.77 12.98 7.13
N GLU A 756 -53.57 14.26 7.45
CA GLU A 756 -54.68 15.24 7.55
C GLU A 756 -55.47 15.36 6.24
N ARG A 757 -54.84 15.19 5.09
CA ARG A 757 -55.48 15.20 3.77
C ARG A 757 -56.23 13.89 3.49
N LEU A 758 -55.59 12.74 3.77
CA LEU A 758 -56.23 11.43 3.60
C LEU A 758 -57.51 11.29 4.45
N LEU A 759 -57.45 11.77 5.70
CA LEU A 759 -58.55 11.75 6.67
C LEU A 759 -59.75 12.64 6.31
N ARG A 760 -59.69 13.42 5.22
CA ARG A 760 -60.87 14.11 4.66
C ARG A 760 -61.81 13.16 3.91
N THR A 761 -61.40 11.91 3.69
CA THR A 761 -62.22 10.84 3.10
C THR A 761 -62.80 9.98 4.21
N ASP A 762 -64.13 9.90 4.31
CA ASP A 762 -64.84 9.25 5.42
C ASP A 762 -64.43 7.79 5.64
N ASP A 763 -64.20 7.02 4.57
CA ASP A 763 -63.78 5.61 4.66
C ASP A 763 -62.39 5.46 5.34
N ILE A 764 -61.44 6.34 5.00
CA ILE A 764 -60.09 6.36 5.59
C ILE A 764 -60.16 6.88 7.03
N ALA A 765 -61.00 7.90 7.28
CA ALA A 765 -61.24 8.39 8.64
C ALA A 765 -61.81 7.29 9.55
N TYR A 766 -62.74 6.47 9.03
CA TYR A 766 -63.29 5.32 9.73
C TYR A 766 -62.20 4.27 10.03
N GLU A 767 -61.40 3.87 9.05
CA GLU A 767 -60.29 2.91 9.25
C GLU A 767 -59.31 3.39 10.32
N VAL A 768 -58.80 4.62 10.19
CA VAL A 768 -57.79 5.18 11.10
C VAL A 768 -58.37 5.46 12.50
N SER A 769 -59.68 5.73 12.62
CA SER A 769 -60.33 5.85 13.93
C SER A 769 -60.32 4.55 14.74
N GLY A 770 -60.28 3.40 14.04
CA GLY A 770 -60.20 2.06 14.59
C GLY A 770 -58.79 1.59 14.95
N ASP A 771 -57.74 2.16 14.36
CA ASP A 771 -56.35 1.85 14.73
C ASP A 771 -55.90 2.70 15.95
N PRO A 772 -55.68 2.07 17.13
CA PRO A 772 -55.26 2.79 18.32
C PRO A 772 -53.83 3.33 18.21
N ASN A 773 -52.97 2.75 17.36
CA ASN A 773 -51.59 3.18 17.19
C ASN A 773 -51.54 4.49 16.38
N LEU A 774 -52.31 4.57 15.28
CA LEU A 774 -52.41 5.79 14.47
C LEU A 774 -53.07 6.93 15.25
N SER A 775 -54.15 6.62 15.98
CA SER A 775 -54.75 7.54 16.96
C SER A 775 -53.71 8.08 17.96
N THR A 776 -52.85 7.21 18.50
CA THR A 776 -51.80 7.58 19.46
C THR A 776 -50.66 8.40 18.82
N ALA A 777 -50.30 8.12 17.57
CA ALA A 777 -49.29 8.89 16.83
C ALA A 777 -49.76 10.33 16.53
N LEU A 778 -51.04 10.51 16.17
CA LEU A 778 -51.64 11.84 15.99
C LEU A 778 -51.73 12.62 17.32
N VAL A 779 -52.11 11.98 18.44
CA VAL A 779 -52.10 12.61 19.77
C VAL A 779 -50.69 13.02 20.20
N ASP A 780 -49.68 12.18 19.96
CA ASP A 780 -48.27 12.51 20.23
C ASP A 780 -47.79 13.70 19.39
N ALA A 781 -48.13 13.77 18.09
CA ALA A 781 -47.82 14.94 17.26
C ALA A 781 -48.49 16.21 17.81
N PHE A 782 -49.77 16.14 18.19
CA PHE A 782 -50.50 17.25 18.80
C PHE A 782 -49.90 17.72 20.14
N GLN A 783 -49.33 16.82 20.94
CA GLN A 783 -48.67 17.17 22.21
C GLN A 783 -47.22 17.66 22.02
N ASN A 784 -46.45 17.03 21.12
CA ASN A 784 -44.99 17.08 21.15
C ASN A 784 -44.31 17.61 19.87
N ALA A 785 -45.06 18.00 18.82
CA ALA A 785 -44.48 18.60 17.61
C ALA A 785 -44.33 20.14 17.69
N ASP A 786 -43.81 20.74 16.61
CA ASP A 786 -43.76 22.20 16.42
C ASP A 786 -45.17 22.78 16.18
N TYR A 787 -45.32 24.09 16.41
CA TYR A 787 -46.63 24.76 16.43
C TYR A 787 -47.47 24.57 15.14
N PRO A 788 -46.91 24.64 13.92
CA PRO A 788 -47.66 24.33 12.69
C PRO A 788 -48.16 22.88 12.63
N THR A 789 -47.30 21.90 12.92
CA THR A 789 -47.66 20.47 12.92
C THR A 789 -48.73 20.17 13.96
N LYS A 790 -48.71 20.85 15.11
CA LYS A 790 -49.76 20.73 16.13
C LYS A 790 -51.14 21.16 15.63
N GLN A 791 -51.24 22.28 14.90
CA GLN A 791 -52.52 22.71 14.31
C GLN A 791 -53.06 21.71 13.27
N ILE A 792 -52.16 21.04 12.54
CA ILE A 792 -52.52 20.03 11.54
C ILE A 792 -52.94 18.72 12.23
N ALA A 793 -52.19 18.28 13.24
CA ALA A 793 -52.54 17.12 14.07
C ALA A 793 -53.90 17.33 14.79
N GLU A 794 -54.22 18.55 15.24
CA GLU A 794 -55.53 18.86 15.81
C GLU A 794 -56.67 18.65 14.80
N ARG A 795 -56.47 19.05 13.53
CA ARG A 795 -57.46 18.81 12.46
C ARG A 795 -57.62 17.31 12.20
N ALA A 796 -56.51 16.58 12.03
CA ALA A 796 -56.53 15.14 11.86
C ALA A 796 -57.30 14.43 13.01
N LEU A 797 -57.08 14.83 14.27
CA LEU A 797 -57.77 14.30 15.44
C LEU A 797 -59.28 14.62 15.50
N ARG A 798 -59.74 15.65 14.79
CA ARG A 798 -61.18 15.96 14.61
C ARG A 798 -61.85 15.14 13.51
N HIS A 799 -61.09 14.57 12.58
CA HIS A 799 -61.61 13.62 11.57
C HIS A 799 -61.80 12.21 12.15
N VAL A 800 -61.03 11.84 13.18
CA VAL A 800 -61.12 10.53 13.87
C VAL A 800 -61.81 10.59 15.24
N ASP A 801 -62.67 11.59 15.46
CA ASP A 801 -63.49 11.83 16.66
C ASP A 801 -62.73 11.80 18.01
N LYS A 802 -61.42 12.08 18.02
CA LYS A 802 -60.63 12.20 19.26
C LYS A 802 -60.69 13.61 19.86
N ILE A 803 -61.04 14.63 19.06
CA ILE A 803 -61.29 16.01 19.49
C ILE A 803 -62.66 16.45 18.96
N PRO A 804 -63.58 16.98 19.79
CA PRO A 804 -64.91 17.38 19.32
C PRO A 804 -64.88 18.53 18.31
N ASN A 805 -65.69 18.44 17.26
CA ASN A 805 -65.89 19.53 16.31
C ASN A 805 -66.79 20.65 16.88
N PHE A 806 -66.18 21.56 17.64
CA PHE A 806 -66.86 22.73 18.23
C PHE A 806 -67.31 23.80 17.20
N SER A 807 -67.03 23.61 15.91
CA SER A 807 -67.32 24.55 14.82
C SER A 807 -68.81 24.88 14.61
N GLY A 808 -69.73 24.08 15.17
CA GLY A 808 -71.17 24.36 15.17
C GLY A 808 -71.72 25.04 16.43
N VAL A 809 -70.92 25.22 17.49
CA VAL A 809 -71.42 25.65 18.82
C VAL A 809 -71.59 27.17 18.94
N PHE A 810 -70.79 27.94 18.19
CA PHE A 810 -70.92 29.39 18.09
C PHE A 810 -71.27 29.75 16.64
N PRO A 811 -72.53 30.11 16.32
CA PRO A 811 -72.85 30.64 15.00
C PRO A 811 -72.12 31.97 14.79
N ASN A 812 -71.61 32.19 13.58
CA ASN A 812 -70.86 33.41 13.23
C ASN A 812 -71.66 34.67 13.58
N MET A 813 -71.16 35.46 14.54
CA MET A 813 -71.55 36.86 14.66
C MET A 813 -70.83 37.64 13.57
N ALA A 814 -71.61 38.16 12.63
CA ALA A 814 -71.18 39.10 11.58
C ALA A 814 -71.32 40.55 12.06
#